data_AF-A0A5M3N2W2-F1
#
_entry.id   AF-A0A5M3N2W2-F1
#
_cell.length_a   1.000
_cell.length_b   1.000
_cell.length_c   1.000
_cell.angle_alpha   90.00
_cell.angle_beta   90.00
_cell.angle_gamma   90.00
#
_symmetry.space_group_name_H-M   'P 1'
#
loop_
_entity.id
_entity.type
_entity.pdbx_description
1 polymer ?
#
loop_
_entity_poly.entity_id
_entity_poly.type
_entity_poly.pdbx_seq_one_letter_code
_entity_poly.pdbx_strand_id
1 'polypeptide(L)'
;MPNRTKRSRTTTNGNKAVTLTLRDQEKHIDSLKKENFNIKLRVHFLEEQLAKLAPDQIDAALKQNINLKIEVQQRGMELKKLKKLVLELERELERSQRASASSSNDGGRARVKELEEQLQDAEYEIRELRRGNASEAVESALRAAESHNAELEDELDSVRGLLKDNMDEIERLRDALERQGDASKDEGRARWKRRAEEMEAQNEKFRKQVEELSARSQSRAQLIEEREDREAIEDEMNGLRDKLAAATIELQQKEDEVEMKNRDIDNLIAEHDHVVNVVEEEWRGEVEEARNQVEELRDVIAERESESKELRMNISELEANTNELHAKFEATLAHLEREADDKDAELEAANREVEKLGEHIYELEEENERIKEDYEHAREEDVAEREQLEALSSALKEEELAQHIEDLVAENERTEDARTQADAALAEAQREHEAALRAEQRALEAKDAALDTAHADLARTRETLAQREADMQAVQGALSSAEAQSRALGESHTTARFSLELEVDRLKRDVTRLEDDLARARRDAEERDAGKRERDGALDAMSAEMRELSAQLSAQMQARMNATEKLDQAQAALKKAEEEAAAAKARAGELQDRLAKDQRSLYSAENQYRDQLTERNTLLLTIYQYMDKILGVDKTPPFTNFGVFHDNLITRLKSLSQIQIDFDKRTKEMEGRFNEKMADMRKQLDSRWRQIDKFETSVRSYGDAKANWRRKFTAKEGELEALKATNTELASQLGSATRRPTGDANEVRSLTSRATNAEKRLTVVQNQLLLAEEKMSTMNQRTSATDARWEARVKEYEARMRAAEEKYKRERQGGKERVLELEHHVKSLERQMEIAQRRSIQLDNVNEANTPKMSRSGTR
;
A
#
# COMPACT_ATOMS: atom_id res chain seq x y z
N MET A 1 -36.76 37.06 -25.19
CA MET A 1 -36.13 37.01 -23.85
C MET A 1 -36.20 35.58 -23.31
N PRO A 2 -35.07 34.85 -23.31
CA PRO A 2 -34.71 34.05 -22.13
C PRO A 2 -33.28 34.33 -21.66
N ASN A 3 -32.95 33.83 -20.46
CA ASN A 3 -31.87 34.36 -19.63
C ASN A 3 -30.47 33.82 -20.02
N ARG A 4 -29.47 34.72 -20.10
CA ARG A 4 -28.12 34.42 -20.61
C ARG A 4 -27.18 33.98 -19.48
N THR A 5 -27.09 32.67 -19.21
CA THR A 5 -26.19 32.10 -18.19
C THR A 5 -24.72 32.16 -18.65
N LYS A 6 -23.92 33.01 -18.00
CA LYS A 6 -22.46 33.04 -18.18
C LYS A 6 -21.82 31.75 -17.64
N ARG A 7 -21.28 30.93 -18.53
CA ARG A 7 -20.35 29.83 -18.19
C ARG A 7 -19.05 30.45 -17.64
N SER A 8 -18.72 30.16 -16.37
CA SER A 8 -17.38 30.43 -15.85
C SER A 8 -16.40 29.40 -16.41
N ARG A 9 -15.26 29.86 -16.94
CA ARG A 9 -14.23 29.03 -17.58
C ARG A 9 -13.04 28.94 -16.61
N THR A 10 -12.92 27.83 -15.89
CA THR A 10 -11.84 27.59 -14.93
C THR A 10 -10.54 27.29 -15.66
N THR A 11 -9.69 28.30 -15.84
CA THR A 11 -8.32 28.16 -16.33
C THR A 11 -7.41 27.71 -15.19
N THR A 12 -6.91 26.48 -15.25
CA THR A 12 -5.89 25.95 -14.33
C THR A 12 -4.50 26.50 -14.67
N ASN A 13 -4.12 27.63 -14.07
CA ASN A 13 -2.76 28.17 -14.16
C ASN A 13 -1.94 27.86 -12.90
N GLY A 14 -0.69 27.46 -13.12
CA GLY A 14 0.17 26.77 -12.18
C GLY A 14 0.48 27.47 -10.84
N ASN A 15 0.87 26.62 -9.88
CA ASN A 15 1.35 26.98 -8.56
C ASN A 15 2.45 28.06 -8.60
N LYS A 16 2.11 29.28 -8.19
CA LYS A 16 3.04 30.15 -7.47
C LYS A 16 2.45 30.42 -6.10
N ALA A 17 3.21 30.13 -5.05
CA ALA A 17 2.81 30.34 -3.67
C ALA A 17 2.74 31.84 -3.36
N VAL A 18 1.61 32.48 -3.71
CA VAL A 18 1.26 33.80 -3.19
C VAL A 18 0.90 33.62 -1.73
N THR A 19 1.67 34.23 -0.83
CA THR A 19 1.36 34.29 0.61
C THR A 19 0.04 35.00 0.83
N LEU A 20 -1.02 34.21 0.92
CA LEU A 20 -2.39 34.65 1.11
C LEU A 20 -2.49 35.42 2.45
N THR A 21 -3.04 36.64 2.45
CA THR A 21 -3.15 37.43 3.69
C THR A 21 -4.11 36.74 4.66
N LEU A 22 -3.97 36.97 5.98
CA LEU A 22 -4.86 36.35 6.98
C LEU A 22 -6.35 36.58 6.68
N ARG A 23 -6.70 37.74 6.10
CA ARG A 23 -8.07 38.09 5.71
C ARG A 23 -8.57 37.33 4.48
N ASP A 24 -7.66 36.96 3.58
CA ASP A 24 -7.96 36.13 2.41
C ASP A 24 -8.00 34.64 2.79
N GLN A 25 -7.17 34.22 3.74
CA GLN A 25 -7.26 32.89 4.38
C GLN A 25 -8.60 32.72 5.09
N GLU A 26 -9.05 33.71 5.87
CA GLU A 26 -10.34 33.72 6.56
C GLU A 26 -11.52 33.64 5.56
N LYS A 27 -11.48 34.42 4.47
CA LYS A 27 -12.46 34.29 3.37
C LYS A 27 -12.43 32.91 2.71
N HIS A 28 -11.25 32.32 2.49
CA HIS A 28 -11.14 31.00 1.89
C HIS A 28 -11.71 29.92 2.83
N ILE A 29 -11.41 30.00 4.13
CA ILE A 29 -12.00 29.16 5.18
C ILE A 29 -13.53 29.28 5.19
N ASP A 30 -14.09 30.49 5.05
CA ASP A 30 -15.55 30.68 5.00
C ASP A 30 -16.18 30.19 3.69
N SER A 31 -15.46 30.23 2.56
CA SER A 31 -15.89 29.55 1.32
C SER A 31 -15.93 28.03 1.52
N LEU A 32 -14.85 27.47 2.06
CA LEU A 32 -14.74 26.04 2.36
C LEU A 32 -15.80 25.57 3.37
N LYS A 33 -16.14 26.37 4.39
CA LYS A 33 -17.26 26.08 5.30
C LYS A 33 -18.60 26.01 4.57
N LYS A 34 -18.87 26.94 3.64
CA LYS A 34 -20.11 26.95 2.83
C LYS A 34 -20.17 25.78 1.85
N GLU A 35 -19.06 25.46 1.20
CA GLU A 35 -18.94 24.28 0.35
C GLU A 35 -19.12 22.99 1.15
N ASN A 36 -18.50 22.87 2.34
CA ASN A 36 -18.68 21.73 3.24
C ASN A 36 -20.13 21.57 3.72
N PHE A 37 -20.82 22.68 3.99
CA PHE A 37 -22.26 22.67 4.32
C PHE A 37 -23.12 22.20 3.14
N ASN A 38 -22.87 22.73 1.93
CA ASN A 38 -23.58 22.30 0.72
C ASN A 38 -23.31 20.83 0.37
N ILE A 39 -22.08 20.35 0.56
CA ILE A 39 -21.72 18.93 0.38
C ILE A 39 -22.49 18.06 1.40
N LYS A 40 -22.53 18.44 2.68
CA LYS A 40 -23.32 17.74 3.70
C LYS A 40 -24.81 17.69 3.36
N LEU A 41 -25.38 18.79 2.87
CA LEU A 41 -26.78 18.83 2.42
C LEU A 41 -27.00 17.86 1.25
N ARG A 42 -26.07 17.82 0.28
CA ARG A 42 -26.14 16.94 -0.88
C ARG A 42 -25.93 15.47 -0.52
N VAL A 43 -25.05 15.16 0.44
CA VAL A 43 -24.90 13.82 1.01
C VAL A 43 -26.21 13.39 1.66
N HIS A 44 -26.81 14.21 2.53
CA HIS A 44 -28.09 13.90 3.16
C HIS A 44 -29.21 13.64 2.12
N PHE A 45 -29.33 14.44 1.07
CA PHE A 45 -30.32 14.19 0.01
C PHE A 45 -30.00 12.94 -0.84
N LEU A 46 -28.73 12.59 -1.03
CA LEU A 46 -28.33 11.35 -1.70
C LEU A 46 -28.58 10.12 -0.83
N GLU A 47 -28.34 10.22 0.49
CA GLU A 47 -28.70 9.20 1.49
C GLU A 47 -30.22 9.01 1.55
N GLU A 48 -31.00 10.09 1.52
CA GLU A 48 -32.47 10.04 1.49
C GLU A 48 -33.01 9.49 0.15
N GLN A 49 -32.33 9.72 -0.97
CA GLN A 49 -32.66 9.09 -2.25
C GLN A 49 -32.27 7.60 -2.28
N LEU A 50 -31.11 7.22 -1.74
CA LEU A 50 -30.70 5.81 -1.57
C LEU A 50 -31.70 5.04 -0.71
N ALA A 51 -32.13 5.64 0.42
CA ALA A 51 -33.17 5.10 1.29
C ALA A 51 -34.52 4.88 0.59
N LYS A 52 -34.83 5.67 -0.45
CA LYS A 52 -36.07 5.57 -1.23
C LYS A 52 -35.97 4.66 -2.46
N LEU A 53 -34.80 4.59 -3.12
CA LEU A 53 -34.63 3.79 -4.34
C LEU A 53 -34.27 2.32 -4.08
N ALA A 54 -33.65 1.99 -2.95
CA ALA A 54 -33.16 0.63 -2.70
C ALA A 54 -33.39 0.12 -1.26
N PRO A 55 -34.63 0.16 -0.73
CA PRO A 55 -34.94 -0.34 0.62
C PRO A 55 -34.51 -1.81 0.78
N ASP A 56 -34.72 -2.67 -0.21
CA ASP A 56 -34.32 -4.08 -0.16
C ASP A 56 -32.80 -4.27 -0.08
N GLN A 57 -32.00 -3.39 -0.71
CA GLN A 57 -30.53 -3.46 -0.64
C GLN A 57 -30.01 -2.90 0.69
N ILE A 58 -30.69 -1.90 1.25
CA ILE A 58 -30.38 -1.38 2.59
C ILE A 58 -30.77 -2.40 3.66
N ASP A 59 -31.91 -3.07 3.54
CA ASP A 59 -32.32 -4.17 4.41
C ASP A 59 -31.41 -5.40 4.24
N ALA A 60 -30.92 -5.68 3.03
CA ALA A 60 -29.90 -6.71 2.82
C ALA A 60 -28.56 -6.33 3.47
N ALA A 61 -28.10 -5.08 3.32
CA ALA A 61 -26.88 -4.58 3.95
C ALA A 61 -26.99 -4.48 5.48
N LEU A 62 -28.18 -4.18 6.02
CA LEU A 62 -28.49 -4.21 7.45
C LEU A 62 -28.53 -5.65 7.97
N LYS A 63 -29.18 -6.59 7.27
CA LYS A 63 -29.11 -8.03 7.59
C LYS A 63 -27.69 -8.56 7.54
N GLN A 64 -26.90 -8.16 6.56
CA GLN A 64 -25.50 -8.55 6.44
C GLN A 64 -24.64 -7.93 7.55
N ASN A 65 -24.88 -6.68 7.94
CA ASN A 65 -24.24 -6.07 9.11
C ASN A 65 -24.66 -6.74 10.43
N ILE A 66 -25.93 -7.12 10.59
CA ILE A 66 -26.42 -7.86 11.76
C ILE A 66 -25.75 -9.24 11.81
N ASN A 67 -25.68 -9.96 10.69
CA ASN A 67 -24.97 -11.24 10.59
C ASN A 67 -23.47 -11.08 10.89
N LEU A 68 -22.78 -10.11 10.30
CA LEU A 68 -21.37 -9.83 10.59
C LEU A 68 -21.16 -9.44 12.06
N LYS A 69 -22.09 -8.72 12.68
CA LYS A 69 -22.03 -8.36 14.11
C LYS A 69 -22.29 -9.56 15.02
N ILE A 70 -23.17 -10.49 14.62
CA ILE A 70 -23.37 -11.79 15.27
C ILE A 70 -22.12 -12.66 15.11
N GLU A 71 -21.52 -12.74 13.92
CA GLU A 71 -20.27 -13.47 13.67
C GLU A 71 -19.12 -12.87 14.48
N VAL A 72 -18.95 -11.54 14.51
CA VAL A 72 -17.93 -10.89 15.34
C VAL A 72 -18.18 -11.15 16.83
N GLN A 73 -19.43 -11.18 17.31
CA GLN A 73 -19.72 -11.61 18.67
C GLN A 73 -19.43 -13.10 18.90
N GLN A 74 -19.80 -13.99 17.98
CA GLN A 74 -19.54 -15.42 18.07
C GLN A 74 -18.04 -15.70 18.05
N ARG A 75 -17.28 -15.14 17.12
CA ARG A 75 -15.81 -15.17 17.08
C ARG A 75 -15.19 -14.54 18.32
N GLY A 76 -15.78 -13.47 18.87
CA GLY A 76 -15.36 -12.89 20.15
C GLY A 76 -15.61 -13.81 21.35
N MET A 77 -16.69 -14.58 21.34
CA MET A 77 -16.98 -15.61 22.35
C MET A 77 -16.11 -16.86 22.16
N GLU A 78 -15.86 -17.29 20.92
CA GLU A 78 -14.92 -18.36 20.58
C GLU A 78 -13.50 -18.00 20.98
N LEU A 79 -13.02 -16.79 20.67
CA LEU A 79 -11.71 -16.30 21.14
C LEU A 79 -11.63 -16.26 22.67
N LYS A 80 -12.71 -15.88 23.38
CA LYS A 80 -12.74 -15.96 24.85
C LYS A 80 -12.73 -17.40 25.37
N LYS A 81 -13.46 -18.32 24.72
CA LYS A 81 -13.45 -19.76 25.04
C LYS A 81 -12.08 -20.39 24.77
N LEU A 82 -11.49 -20.13 23.60
CA LEU A 82 -10.16 -20.58 23.20
C LEU A 82 -9.08 -19.99 24.12
N LYS A 83 -9.14 -18.70 24.46
CA LYS A 83 -8.20 -18.10 25.41
C LYS A 83 -8.35 -18.68 26.81
N LYS A 84 -9.56 -19.05 27.24
CA LYS A 84 -9.78 -19.77 28.51
C LYS A 84 -9.24 -21.20 28.43
N LEU A 85 -9.48 -21.91 27.33
CA LEU A 85 -8.99 -23.26 27.07
C LEU A 85 -7.46 -23.28 27.01
N VAL A 86 -6.81 -22.29 26.37
CA VAL A 86 -5.36 -22.10 26.37
C VAL A 86 -4.86 -21.86 27.80
N LEU A 87 -5.50 -20.98 28.59
CA LEU A 87 -5.15 -20.77 30.00
C LEU A 87 -5.45 -21.96 30.93
N GLU A 88 -6.32 -22.88 30.53
CA GLU A 88 -6.57 -24.16 31.23
C GLU A 88 -5.51 -25.20 30.81
N LEU A 89 -5.20 -25.32 29.51
CA LEU A 89 -4.14 -26.17 28.97
C LEU A 89 -2.73 -25.72 29.41
N GLU A 90 -2.45 -24.42 29.53
CA GLU A 90 -1.19 -23.89 30.08
C GLU A 90 -1.05 -24.27 31.56
N ARG A 91 -2.14 -24.21 32.33
CA ARG A 91 -2.14 -24.65 33.74
C ARG A 91 -2.08 -26.16 33.89
N GLU A 92 -2.66 -26.92 32.97
CA GLU A 92 -2.52 -28.37 32.92
C GLU A 92 -1.14 -28.80 32.43
N LEU A 93 -0.51 -28.04 31.54
CA LEU A 93 0.89 -28.21 31.13
C LEU A 93 1.84 -27.87 32.29
N GLU A 94 1.62 -26.79 33.04
CA GLU A 94 2.36 -26.50 34.27
C GLU A 94 2.19 -27.61 35.31
N ARG A 95 0.96 -28.13 35.49
CA ARG A 95 0.70 -29.25 36.42
C ARG A 95 1.36 -30.54 35.94
N SER A 96 1.32 -30.82 34.64
CA SER A 96 1.93 -32.00 34.02
C SER A 96 3.46 -31.93 34.06
N GLN A 97 4.06 -30.76 33.82
CA GLN A 97 5.50 -30.53 34.00
C GLN A 97 5.90 -30.66 35.48
N ARG A 98 5.10 -30.14 36.43
CA ARG A 98 5.37 -30.31 37.87
C ARG A 98 5.18 -31.76 38.34
N ALA A 99 4.22 -32.51 37.80
CA ALA A 99 4.02 -33.93 38.12
C ALA A 99 5.08 -34.84 37.47
N SER A 100 5.47 -34.55 36.22
CA SER A 100 6.57 -35.22 35.52
C SER A 100 7.90 -34.99 36.25
N ALA A 101 8.13 -33.78 36.77
CA ALA A 101 9.31 -33.46 37.58
C ALA A 101 9.28 -34.04 39.01
N SER A 102 8.13 -34.46 39.55
CA SER A 102 8.05 -35.08 40.89
C SER A 102 8.13 -36.61 40.86
N SER A 103 7.85 -37.25 39.72
CA SER A 103 7.82 -38.72 39.63
C SER A 103 9.19 -39.39 39.51
N SER A 104 10.26 -38.64 39.22
CA SER A 104 11.63 -39.20 39.06
C SER A 104 12.49 -39.14 40.32
N ASN A 105 12.04 -38.44 41.38
CA ASN A 105 12.91 -38.05 42.50
C ASN A 105 12.59 -38.72 43.85
N ASP A 106 11.49 -39.47 43.96
CA ASP A 106 11.06 -40.06 45.24
C ASP A 106 11.88 -41.32 45.62
N GLY A 107 12.27 -42.13 44.62
CA GLY A 107 13.16 -43.28 44.82
C GLY A 107 14.59 -42.90 45.26
N GLY A 108 15.07 -41.72 44.86
CA GLY A 108 16.36 -41.20 45.33
C GLY A 108 16.32 -40.74 46.79
N ARG A 109 15.19 -40.22 47.25
CA ARG A 109 15.07 -39.58 48.57
C ARG A 109 15.10 -40.57 49.75
N ALA A 110 14.65 -41.80 49.53
CA ALA A 110 14.81 -42.89 50.50
C ALA A 110 16.28 -43.30 50.65
N ARG A 111 17.02 -43.44 49.55
CA ARG A 111 18.43 -43.82 49.55
C ARG A 111 19.34 -42.69 50.05
N VAL A 112 18.99 -41.44 49.79
CA VAL A 112 19.66 -40.26 50.35
C VAL A 112 19.49 -40.21 51.86
N LYS A 113 18.28 -40.47 52.40
CA LYS A 113 18.09 -40.55 53.87
C LYS A 113 18.94 -41.63 54.54
N GLU A 114 19.01 -42.82 53.93
CA GLU A 114 19.81 -43.95 54.44
C GLU A 114 21.33 -43.64 54.41
N LEU A 115 21.78 -42.84 53.44
CA LEU A 115 23.16 -42.35 53.35
C LEU A 115 23.43 -41.12 54.23
N GLU A 116 22.43 -40.27 54.49
CA GLU A 116 22.49 -39.14 55.43
C GLU A 116 22.58 -39.62 56.88
N GLU A 117 21.89 -40.72 57.23
CA GLU A 117 21.98 -41.36 58.54
C GLU A 117 23.38 -41.98 58.76
N GLN A 118 23.91 -42.70 57.76
CA GLN A 118 25.29 -43.22 57.78
C GLN A 118 26.36 -42.12 57.81
N LEU A 119 26.10 -40.95 57.20
CA LEU A 119 26.98 -39.79 57.28
C LEU A 119 26.94 -39.14 58.67
N GLN A 120 25.76 -39.06 59.29
CA GLN A 120 25.60 -38.51 60.65
C GLN A 120 26.28 -39.36 61.72
N ASP A 121 26.25 -40.69 61.59
CA ASP A 121 26.98 -41.60 62.48
C ASP A 121 28.51 -41.42 62.33
N ALA A 122 29.02 -41.34 61.10
CA ALA A 122 30.44 -41.06 60.83
C ALA A 122 30.87 -39.65 61.31
N GLU A 123 29.99 -38.65 61.19
CA GLU A 123 30.22 -37.30 61.73
C GLU A 123 30.18 -37.25 63.26
N TYR A 124 29.47 -38.17 63.92
CA TYR A 124 29.47 -38.32 65.37
C TYR A 124 30.79 -38.93 65.85
N GLU A 125 31.27 -39.99 65.19
CA GLU A 125 32.54 -40.66 65.50
C GLU A 125 33.75 -39.72 65.28
N ILE A 126 33.74 -38.92 64.21
CA ILE A 126 34.74 -37.85 63.98
C ILE A 126 34.66 -36.74 65.04
N ARG A 127 33.47 -36.45 65.58
CA ARG A 127 33.26 -35.42 66.61
C ARG A 127 33.76 -35.88 67.98
N GLU A 128 33.65 -37.17 68.31
CA GLU A 128 34.25 -37.74 69.51
C GLU A 128 35.78 -37.75 69.45
N LEU A 129 36.35 -38.21 68.33
CA LEU A 129 37.82 -38.20 68.12
C LEU A 129 38.43 -36.80 68.09
N ARG A 130 37.67 -35.77 67.66
CA ARG A 130 38.10 -34.36 67.72
C ARG A 130 37.91 -33.69 69.08
N ARG A 131 37.12 -34.27 69.99
CA ARG A 131 36.94 -33.73 71.36
C ARG A 131 38.03 -34.18 72.34
N GLY A 132 38.69 -35.31 72.07
CA GLY A 132 39.81 -35.81 72.88
C GLY A 132 41.10 -35.01 72.73
N ASN A 133 41.56 -34.77 71.50
CA ASN A 133 42.96 -34.36 71.25
C ASN A 133 43.24 -32.83 71.26
N ALA A 134 42.25 -31.98 71.53
CA ALA A 134 42.43 -30.52 71.45
C ALA A 134 42.44 -29.78 72.81
N SER A 135 42.06 -30.44 73.91
CA SER A 135 41.94 -29.78 75.24
C SER A 135 43.20 -29.93 76.10
N GLU A 136 43.78 -31.13 76.19
CA GLU A 136 44.92 -31.39 77.10
C GLU A 136 46.21 -30.63 76.72
N ALA A 137 46.46 -30.41 75.43
CA ALA A 137 47.68 -29.71 74.97
C ALA A 137 47.72 -28.23 75.38
N VAL A 138 46.57 -27.58 75.52
CA VAL A 138 46.47 -26.15 75.87
C VAL A 138 46.43 -25.94 77.39
N GLU A 139 45.73 -26.80 78.14
CA GLU A 139 45.73 -26.75 79.60
C GLU A 139 47.10 -27.10 80.22
N SER A 140 47.84 -28.03 79.62
CA SER A 140 49.18 -28.41 80.09
C SER A 140 50.22 -27.29 79.90
N ALA A 141 50.19 -26.61 78.76
CA ALA A 141 51.09 -25.49 78.47
C ALA A 141 50.84 -24.28 79.37
N LEU A 142 49.58 -24.00 79.73
CA LEU A 142 49.23 -22.88 80.61
C LEU A 142 49.67 -23.13 82.05
N ARG A 143 49.41 -24.32 82.61
CA ARG A 143 49.86 -24.68 83.98
C ARG A 143 51.38 -24.69 84.13
N ALA A 144 52.12 -25.06 83.08
CA ALA A 144 53.59 -25.01 83.10
C ALA A 144 54.13 -23.57 83.17
N ALA A 145 53.50 -22.62 82.48
CA ALA A 145 53.87 -21.20 82.53
C ALA A 145 53.49 -20.54 83.88
N GLU A 146 52.37 -20.93 84.47
CA GLU A 146 51.94 -20.45 85.79
C GLU A 146 52.85 -20.97 86.91
N SER A 147 53.28 -22.24 86.86
CA SER A 147 54.24 -22.81 87.83
C SER A 147 55.59 -22.09 87.81
N HIS A 148 56.12 -21.76 86.63
CA HIS A 148 57.43 -21.13 86.51
C HIS A 148 57.43 -19.66 86.97
N ASN A 149 56.32 -18.94 86.81
CA ASN A 149 56.19 -17.59 87.39
C ASN A 149 56.10 -17.63 88.93
N ALA A 150 55.43 -18.63 89.52
CA ALA A 150 55.39 -18.77 90.98
C ALA A 150 56.78 -19.05 91.58
N GLU A 151 57.60 -19.89 90.92
CA GLU A 151 58.99 -20.16 91.32
C GLU A 151 59.86 -18.88 91.29
N LEU A 152 59.68 -18.01 90.29
CA LEU A 152 60.39 -16.73 90.21
C LEU A 152 59.94 -15.70 91.25
N GLU A 153 58.69 -15.75 91.71
CA GLU A 153 58.21 -14.90 92.81
C GLU A 153 58.76 -15.37 94.17
N ASP A 154 58.81 -16.69 94.43
CA ASP A 154 59.42 -17.26 95.64
C ASP A 154 60.94 -17.00 95.72
N GLU A 155 61.67 -17.03 94.60
CA GLU A 155 63.08 -16.66 94.55
C GLU A 155 63.33 -15.18 94.89
N LEU A 156 62.45 -14.28 94.42
CA LEU A 156 62.55 -12.84 94.71
C LEU A 156 62.29 -12.52 96.19
N ASP A 157 61.33 -13.18 96.83
CA ASP A 157 61.08 -12.99 98.26
C ASP A 157 62.15 -13.65 99.15
N SER A 158 62.78 -14.75 98.69
CA SER A 158 63.97 -15.33 99.34
C SER A 158 65.17 -14.37 99.33
N VAL A 159 65.44 -13.71 98.19
CA VAL A 159 66.49 -12.68 98.08
C VAL A 159 66.19 -11.44 98.93
N ARG A 160 64.90 -11.05 99.06
CA ARG A 160 64.48 -9.96 99.97
C ARG A 160 64.67 -10.32 101.45
N GLY A 161 64.46 -11.58 101.83
CA GLY A 161 64.77 -12.09 103.17
C GLY A 161 66.25 -11.94 103.51
N LEU A 162 67.12 -12.44 102.62
CA LEU A 162 68.58 -12.36 102.81
C LEU A 162 69.13 -10.93 102.84
N LEU A 163 68.52 -9.98 102.12
CA LEU A 163 68.90 -8.57 102.21
C LEU A 163 68.48 -7.93 103.55
N LYS A 164 67.35 -8.35 104.11
CA LYS A 164 66.88 -7.88 105.42
C LYS A 164 67.77 -8.40 106.57
N ASP A 165 68.11 -9.68 106.56
CA ASP A 165 68.98 -10.28 107.58
C ASP A 165 70.40 -9.66 107.59
N ASN A 166 70.91 -9.27 106.42
CA ASN A 166 72.19 -8.54 106.31
C ASN A 166 72.12 -7.09 106.83
N MET A 167 70.97 -6.42 106.74
CA MET A 167 70.79 -5.07 107.29
C MET A 167 70.70 -5.09 108.82
N ASP A 168 70.01 -6.08 109.39
CA ASP A 168 69.94 -6.29 110.85
C ASP A 168 71.32 -6.65 111.46
N GLU A 169 72.19 -7.35 110.73
CA GLU A 169 73.55 -7.68 111.20
C GLU A 169 74.53 -6.49 111.12
N ILE A 170 74.38 -5.60 110.14
CA ILE A 170 75.14 -4.35 110.05
C ILE A 170 74.76 -3.38 111.18
N GLU A 171 73.53 -3.42 111.67
CA GLU A 171 73.09 -2.62 112.82
C GLU A 171 73.68 -3.16 114.14
N ARG A 172 73.69 -4.49 114.34
CA ARG A 172 74.36 -5.15 115.50
C ARG A 172 75.86 -4.87 115.57
N LEU A 173 76.53 -4.73 114.42
CA LEU A 173 77.98 -4.45 114.36
C LEU A 173 78.34 -2.97 114.60
N ARG A 174 77.36 -2.04 114.59
CA ARG A 174 77.59 -0.63 114.96
C ARG A 174 77.52 -0.40 116.47
N ASP A 175 76.57 -1.03 117.16
CA ASP A 175 76.41 -0.93 118.62
C ASP A 175 77.57 -1.56 119.42
N ALA A 176 78.34 -2.46 118.81
CA ALA A 176 79.48 -3.11 119.45
C ALA A 176 80.75 -2.23 119.54
N LEU A 177 80.83 -1.12 118.78
CA LEU A 177 82.07 -0.35 118.61
C LEU A 177 82.16 0.91 119.49
N GLU A 178 81.07 1.34 120.14
CA GLU A 178 81.01 2.60 120.92
C GLU A 178 81.33 2.44 122.42
N ARG A 179 82.06 1.38 122.82
CA ARG A 179 82.39 1.12 124.24
C ARG A 179 83.81 0.58 124.51
N GLN A 180 84.87 1.25 124.05
CA GLN A 180 86.13 1.20 124.82
C GLN A 180 87.16 2.30 124.50
N GLY A 181 87.68 2.93 125.56
CA GLY A 181 89.09 3.30 125.64
C GLY A 181 89.45 4.77 125.49
N ASP A 182 89.58 5.48 126.62
CA ASP A 182 90.77 6.33 126.81
C ASP A 182 91.26 6.21 128.26
N ALA A 183 92.59 6.11 128.41
CA ALA A 183 93.25 5.87 129.69
C ALA A 183 94.65 6.52 129.73
N SER A 184 94.69 7.73 130.31
CA SER A 184 95.63 8.12 131.38
C SER A 184 97.15 7.94 131.16
N LYS A 185 97.84 9.09 131.16
CA LYS A 185 99.21 9.33 131.67
C LYS A 185 100.42 8.82 130.84
N ASP A 186 100.81 9.65 129.89
CA ASP A 186 101.99 10.52 130.02
C ASP A 186 103.20 10.01 130.84
N GLU A 187 104.19 9.40 130.16
CA GLU A 187 105.63 9.59 130.46
C GLU A 187 106.50 9.12 129.27
N GLY A 188 106.72 9.98 128.27
CA GLY A 188 107.48 9.58 127.06
C GLY A 188 107.95 10.69 126.11
N ARG A 189 107.83 11.96 126.50
CA ARG A 189 107.91 13.16 125.61
C ARG A 189 109.19 13.32 124.75
N ALA A 190 110.26 12.56 124.98
CA ALA A 190 111.47 12.58 124.16
C ALA A 190 111.48 11.58 122.97
N ARG A 191 110.72 10.46 123.04
CA ARG A 191 110.61 9.50 121.92
C ARG A 191 109.54 9.91 120.90
N TRP A 192 108.47 10.56 121.37
CA TRP A 192 107.35 10.97 120.52
C TRP A 192 107.71 11.99 119.43
N LYS A 193 108.75 12.82 119.60
CA LYS A 193 109.10 13.84 118.59
C LYS A 193 109.60 13.25 117.27
N ARG A 194 110.47 12.23 117.30
CA ARG A 194 110.86 11.51 116.07
C ARG A 194 109.71 10.70 115.46
N ARG A 195 108.83 10.14 116.30
CA ARG A 195 107.65 9.42 115.83
C ARG A 195 106.63 10.36 115.18
N ALA A 196 106.52 11.59 115.65
CA ALA A 196 105.71 12.63 115.03
C ALA A 196 106.27 13.04 113.65
N GLU A 197 107.57 13.29 113.54
CA GLU A 197 108.23 13.59 112.25
C GLU A 197 108.07 12.44 111.23
N GLU A 198 108.15 11.17 111.67
CA GLU A 198 107.83 9.99 110.84
C GLU A 198 106.35 9.95 110.41
N MET A 199 105.41 10.24 111.32
CA MET A 199 103.97 10.24 111.04
C MET A 199 103.54 11.42 110.16
N GLU A 200 104.15 12.59 110.29
CA GLU A 200 103.94 13.75 109.41
C GLU A 200 104.43 13.44 107.99
N ALA A 201 105.60 12.81 107.85
CA ALA A 201 106.09 12.35 106.55
C ALA A 201 105.23 11.22 105.93
N GLN A 202 104.53 10.41 106.74
CA GLN A 202 103.53 9.46 106.26
C GLN A 202 102.23 10.15 105.85
N ASN A 203 101.73 11.10 106.64
CA ASN A 203 100.54 11.89 106.30
C ASN A 203 100.72 12.72 105.02
N GLU A 204 101.90 13.28 104.79
CA GLU A 204 102.25 13.99 103.55
C GLU A 204 102.24 13.05 102.33
N LYS A 205 102.67 11.78 102.50
CA LYS A 205 102.56 10.76 101.46
C LYS A 205 101.11 10.35 101.20
N PHE A 206 100.31 10.14 102.25
CA PHE A 206 98.89 9.81 102.11
C PHE A 206 98.10 10.97 101.47
N ARG A 207 98.42 12.23 101.77
CA ARG A 207 97.84 13.39 101.07
C ARG A 207 98.10 13.35 99.58
N LYS A 208 99.35 13.14 99.17
CA LYS A 208 99.73 13.04 97.75
C LYS A 208 99.07 11.85 97.05
N GLN A 209 98.92 10.72 97.74
CA GLN A 209 98.16 9.58 97.22
C GLN A 209 96.66 9.88 97.09
N VAL A 210 96.05 10.62 98.02
CA VAL A 210 94.64 11.04 97.94
C VAL A 210 94.44 12.08 96.82
N GLU A 211 95.35 13.04 96.66
CA GLU A 211 95.32 14.00 95.54
C GLU A 211 95.52 13.29 94.19
N GLU A 212 96.44 12.32 94.09
CA GLU A 212 96.64 11.52 92.88
C GLU A 212 95.41 10.65 92.56
N LEU A 213 94.79 10.03 93.57
CA LEU A 213 93.54 9.28 93.41
C LEU A 213 92.36 10.21 93.05
N SER A 214 92.31 11.42 93.60
CA SER A 214 91.29 12.42 93.28
C SER A 214 91.45 12.95 91.85
N ALA A 215 92.67 13.25 91.41
CA ALA A 215 92.96 13.65 90.04
C ALA A 215 92.66 12.53 89.03
N ARG A 216 92.99 11.27 89.37
CA ARG A 216 92.59 10.09 88.56
C ARG A 216 91.07 9.89 88.56
N SER A 217 90.38 10.18 89.66
CA SER A 217 88.92 10.15 89.76
C SER A 217 88.28 11.22 88.86
N GLN A 218 88.74 12.47 88.95
CA GLN A 218 88.27 13.58 88.10
C GLN A 218 88.55 13.32 86.61
N SER A 219 89.75 12.86 86.27
CA SER A 219 90.09 12.48 84.90
C SER A 219 89.22 11.31 84.40
N ARG A 220 88.89 10.34 85.26
CA ARG A 220 87.97 9.25 84.92
C ARG A 220 86.51 9.73 84.78
N ALA A 221 86.08 10.70 85.58
CA ALA A 221 84.74 11.30 85.48
C ALA A 221 84.60 12.08 84.16
N GLN A 222 85.58 12.93 83.82
CA GLN A 222 85.63 13.63 82.52
C GLN A 222 85.62 12.66 81.34
N LEU A 223 86.31 11.52 81.44
CA LEU A 223 86.32 10.50 80.38
C LEU A 223 85.03 9.66 80.34
N ILE A 224 84.15 9.76 81.34
CA ILE A 224 82.79 9.21 81.32
C ILE A 224 81.83 10.25 80.74
N GLU A 225 81.91 11.51 81.18
CA GLU A 225 81.16 12.64 80.64
C GLU A 225 81.40 12.81 79.12
N GLU A 226 82.66 12.80 78.66
CA GLU A 226 83.01 12.79 77.23
C GLU A 226 82.54 11.54 76.46
N ARG A 227 82.15 10.45 77.15
CA ARG A 227 81.56 9.27 76.51
C ARG A 227 80.04 9.37 76.45
N GLU A 228 79.40 9.84 77.52
CA GLU A 228 77.97 10.10 77.58
C GLU A 228 77.58 11.18 76.54
N ASP A 229 78.38 12.24 76.39
CA ASP A 229 78.20 13.25 75.33
C ASP A 229 78.37 12.66 73.93
N ARG A 230 79.31 11.72 73.72
CA ARG A 230 79.48 11.04 72.42
C ARG A 230 78.34 10.08 72.13
N GLU A 231 77.87 9.33 73.13
CA GLU A 231 76.73 8.42 73.01
C GLU A 231 75.46 9.20 72.66
N ALA A 232 75.22 10.36 73.31
CA ALA A 232 74.13 11.27 72.96
C ALA A 232 74.24 11.80 71.52
N ILE A 233 75.44 12.19 71.05
CA ILE A 233 75.67 12.63 69.66
C ILE A 233 75.50 11.48 68.67
N GLU A 234 75.91 10.25 69.02
CA GLU A 234 75.72 9.06 68.20
C GLU A 234 74.23 8.68 68.09
N ASP A 235 73.47 8.78 69.17
CA ASP A 235 72.02 8.59 69.19
C ASP A 235 71.28 9.69 68.40
N GLU A 236 71.68 10.96 68.53
CA GLU A 236 71.14 12.04 67.68
C GLU A 236 71.46 11.80 66.20
N MET A 237 72.69 11.38 65.88
CA MET A 237 73.08 11.04 64.51
C MET A 237 72.29 9.83 63.97
N ASN A 238 72.03 8.81 64.79
CA ASN A 238 71.20 7.67 64.41
C ASN A 238 69.74 8.08 64.22
N GLY A 239 69.18 8.88 65.13
CA GLY A 239 67.84 9.46 64.96
C GLY A 239 67.70 10.38 63.75
N LEU A 240 68.78 11.07 63.32
CA LEU A 240 68.81 11.81 62.07
C LEU A 240 68.93 10.90 60.84
N ARG A 241 69.67 9.79 60.91
CA ARG A 241 69.74 8.76 59.85
C ARG A 241 68.39 8.10 59.64
N ASP A 242 67.67 7.75 60.71
CA ASP A 242 66.33 7.14 60.63
C ASP A 242 65.31 8.11 60.03
N LYS A 243 65.36 9.40 60.41
CA LYS A 243 64.53 10.45 59.80
C LYS A 243 64.87 10.65 58.32
N LEU A 244 66.15 10.61 57.94
CA LEU A 244 66.58 10.70 56.55
C LEU A 244 66.12 9.49 55.73
N ALA A 245 66.23 8.28 56.29
CA ALA A 245 65.74 7.06 55.66
C ALA A 245 64.21 7.08 55.48
N ALA A 246 63.46 7.48 56.51
CA ALA A 246 62.02 7.65 56.43
C ALA A 246 61.60 8.68 55.36
N ALA A 247 62.24 9.85 55.33
CA ALA A 247 61.99 10.88 54.31
C ALA A 247 62.38 10.41 52.90
N THR A 248 63.42 9.60 52.75
CA THR A 248 63.82 9.01 51.46
C THR A 248 62.80 7.98 50.98
N ILE A 249 62.26 7.14 51.88
CA ILE A 249 61.19 6.19 51.57
C ILE A 249 59.89 6.92 51.20
N GLU A 250 59.53 7.97 51.93
CA GLU A 250 58.34 8.79 51.61
C GLU A 250 58.50 9.50 50.25
N LEU A 251 59.68 10.03 49.95
CA LEU A 251 59.98 10.63 48.65
C LEU A 251 59.83 9.58 47.53
N GLN A 252 60.45 8.40 47.65
CA GLN A 252 60.32 7.32 46.67
C GLN A 252 58.85 6.90 46.47
N GLN A 253 58.08 6.75 47.56
CA GLN A 253 56.65 6.44 47.46
C GLN A 253 55.86 7.53 46.72
N LYS A 254 56.24 8.80 46.87
CA LYS A 254 55.62 9.92 46.15
C LYS A 254 56.06 9.99 44.69
N GLU A 255 57.30 9.65 44.38
CA GLU A 255 57.79 9.50 43.00
C GLU A 255 57.06 8.35 42.29
N ASP A 256 56.96 7.18 42.92
CA ASP A 256 56.20 6.02 42.40
C ASP A 256 54.71 6.36 42.19
N GLU A 257 54.07 7.08 43.14
CA GLU A 257 52.70 7.58 42.99
C GLU A 257 52.54 8.55 41.82
N VAL A 258 53.54 9.40 41.54
CA VAL A 258 53.53 10.34 40.42
C VAL A 258 53.74 9.61 39.11
N GLU A 259 54.66 8.63 39.04
CA GLU A 259 54.81 7.79 37.85
C GLU A 259 53.53 7.02 37.51
N MET A 260 52.86 6.43 38.51
CA MET A 260 51.59 5.74 38.30
C MET A 260 50.51 6.70 37.77
N LYS A 261 50.37 7.89 38.36
CA LYS A 261 49.42 8.91 37.88
C LYS A 261 49.76 9.42 36.48
N ASN A 262 51.05 9.55 36.13
CA ASN A 262 51.47 9.93 34.78
C ASN A 262 51.11 8.85 33.76
N ARG A 263 51.34 7.56 34.07
CA ARG A 263 50.89 6.43 33.24
C ARG A 263 49.38 6.43 33.04
N ASP A 264 48.61 6.69 34.11
CA ASP A 264 47.15 6.80 34.02
C ASP A 264 46.70 7.99 33.14
N ILE A 265 47.40 9.13 33.22
CA ILE A 265 47.17 10.30 32.35
C ILE A 265 47.50 9.96 30.90
N ASP A 266 48.64 9.33 30.62
CA ASP A 266 49.04 8.94 29.26
C ASP A 266 48.05 7.94 28.64
N ASN A 267 47.54 6.98 29.44
CA ASN A 267 46.49 6.07 29.02
C ASN A 267 45.18 6.83 28.69
N LEU A 268 44.76 7.77 29.54
CA LEU A 268 43.56 8.59 29.30
C LEU A 268 43.71 9.50 28.07
N ILE A 269 44.91 10.02 27.79
CA ILE A 269 45.20 10.77 26.56
C ILE A 269 45.09 9.85 25.34
N ALA A 270 45.68 8.66 25.38
CA ALA A 270 45.59 7.70 24.28
C ALA A 270 44.14 7.22 24.02
N GLU A 271 43.35 7.00 25.07
CA GLU A 271 41.91 6.71 24.96
C GLU A 271 41.14 7.90 24.35
N HIS A 272 41.43 9.13 24.80
CA HIS A 272 40.80 10.34 24.25
C HIS A 272 41.15 10.55 22.77
N ASP A 273 42.41 10.41 22.39
CA ASP A 273 42.85 10.53 21.00
C ASP A 273 42.23 9.43 20.12
N HIS A 274 42.06 8.21 20.64
CA HIS A 274 41.32 7.17 19.92
C HIS A 274 39.84 7.56 19.70
N VAL A 275 39.17 8.08 20.73
CA VAL A 275 37.77 8.55 20.62
C VAL A 275 37.65 9.71 19.64
N VAL A 276 38.57 10.68 19.66
CA VAL A 276 38.59 11.80 18.70
C VAL A 276 38.77 11.30 17.28
N ASN A 277 39.72 10.39 17.02
CA ASN A 277 39.93 9.82 15.69
C ASN A 277 38.69 9.05 15.19
N VAL A 278 38.01 8.29 16.05
CA VAL A 278 36.76 7.60 15.69
C VAL A 278 35.67 8.61 15.32
N VAL A 279 35.48 9.66 16.12
CA VAL A 279 34.47 10.71 15.83
C VAL A 279 34.82 11.50 14.56
N GLU A 280 36.10 11.76 14.29
CA GLU A 280 36.53 12.40 13.04
C GLU A 280 36.28 11.53 11.81
N GLU A 281 36.53 10.22 11.88
CA GLU A 281 36.22 9.28 10.80
C GLU A 281 34.71 9.10 10.60
N GLU A 282 33.92 9.01 11.69
CA GLU A 282 32.45 9.00 11.63
C GLU A 282 31.91 10.27 10.96
N TRP A 283 32.39 11.46 11.36
CA TRP A 283 32.00 12.73 10.73
C TRP A 283 32.47 12.86 9.28
N ARG A 284 33.63 12.29 8.91
CA ARG A 284 34.08 12.22 7.51
C ARG A 284 33.13 11.36 6.69
N GLY A 285 32.75 10.18 7.21
CA GLY A 285 31.76 9.30 6.61
C GLY A 285 30.42 9.99 6.38
N GLU A 286 29.84 10.60 7.43
CA GLU A 286 28.58 11.35 7.33
C GLU A 286 28.65 12.50 6.31
N VAL A 287 29.78 13.22 6.24
CA VAL A 287 29.99 14.30 5.26
C VAL A 287 30.14 13.78 3.84
N GLU A 288 30.78 12.63 3.62
CA GLU A 288 30.87 11.98 2.31
C GLU A 288 29.52 11.40 1.86
N GLU A 289 28.78 10.74 2.75
CA GLU A 289 27.42 10.29 2.47
C GLU A 289 26.50 11.46 2.12
N ALA A 290 26.54 12.56 2.87
CA ALA A 290 25.77 13.76 2.56
C ALA A 290 26.16 14.40 1.22
N ARG A 291 27.45 14.38 0.85
CA ARG A 291 27.91 14.84 -0.49
C ARG A 291 27.38 13.94 -1.60
N ASN A 292 27.47 12.62 -1.43
CA ASN A 292 26.96 11.65 -2.40
C ASN A 292 25.44 11.80 -2.58
N GLN A 293 24.68 12.00 -1.50
CA GLN A 293 23.24 12.31 -1.58
C GLN A 293 22.96 13.62 -2.33
N VAL A 294 23.77 14.66 -2.15
CA VAL A 294 23.64 15.92 -2.90
C VAL A 294 23.98 15.74 -4.39
N GLU A 295 24.93 14.88 -4.73
CA GLU A 295 25.24 14.53 -6.12
C GLU A 295 24.11 13.70 -6.77
N GLU A 296 23.60 12.65 -6.11
CA GLU A 296 22.42 11.91 -6.57
C GLU A 296 21.21 12.83 -6.82
N LEU A 297 20.96 13.78 -5.92
CA LEU A 297 19.85 14.73 -6.07
C LEU A 297 20.07 15.70 -7.23
N ARG A 298 21.31 16.06 -7.56
CA ARG A 298 21.62 16.89 -8.74
C ARG A 298 21.39 16.12 -10.03
N ASP A 299 21.82 14.87 -10.09
CA ASP A 299 21.60 14.01 -11.27
C ASP A 299 20.11 13.78 -11.51
N VAL A 300 19.33 13.46 -10.46
CA VAL A 300 17.87 13.33 -10.56
C VAL A 300 17.22 14.65 -11.00
N ILE A 301 17.69 15.81 -10.54
CA ILE A 301 17.18 17.10 -11.02
C ILE A 301 17.50 17.28 -12.52
N ALA A 302 18.71 16.96 -12.97
CA ALA A 302 19.10 17.05 -14.38
C ALA A 302 18.27 16.11 -15.28
N GLU A 303 18.03 14.87 -14.84
CA GLU A 303 17.12 13.93 -15.51
C GLU A 303 15.70 14.53 -15.63
N ARG A 304 15.13 15.03 -14.53
CA ARG A 304 13.79 15.66 -14.55
C ARG A 304 13.73 16.93 -15.41
N GLU A 305 14.81 17.71 -15.50
CA GLU A 305 14.89 18.85 -16.40
C GLU A 305 14.91 18.42 -17.89
N SER A 306 15.59 17.31 -18.20
CA SER A 306 15.62 16.72 -19.55
C SER A 306 14.26 16.12 -19.94
N GLU A 307 13.64 15.30 -19.09
CA GLU A 307 12.27 14.80 -19.29
C GLU A 307 11.27 15.95 -19.48
N SER A 308 11.37 17.00 -18.64
CA SER A 308 10.51 18.18 -18.75
C SER A 308 10.73 18.93 -20.07
N LYS A 309 11.95 18.89 -20.63
CA LYS A 309 12.27 19.51 -21.94
C LYS A 309 11.69 18.68 -23.09
N GLU A 310 11.80 17.36 -23.03
CA GLU A 310 11.19 16.44 -24.01
C GLU A 310 9.66 16.54 -23.98
N LEU A 311 9.02 16.52 -22.81
CA LEU A 311 7.58 16.73 -22.68
C LEU A 311 7.12 18.07 -23.26
N ARG A 312 7.90 19.15 -23.07
CA ARG A 312 7.62 20.45 -23.70
C ARG A 312 7.74 20.41 -25.23
N MET A 313 8.71 19.68 -25.79
CA MET A 313 8.79 19.46 -27.24
C MET A 313 7.59 18.65 -27.75
N ASN A 314 7.26 17.54 -27.11
CA ASN A 314 6.11 16.69 -27.48
C ASN A 314 4.78 17.48 -27.43
N ILE A 315 4.58 18.34 -26.42
CA ILE A 315 3.42 19.23 -26.36
C ILE A 315 3.42 20.21 -27.54
N SER A 316 4.56 20.86 -27.84
CA SER A 316 4.66 21.78 -28.98
C SER A 316 4.41 21.09 -30.33
N GLU A 317 4.82 19.84 -30.50
CA GLU A 317 4.56 19.02 -31.69
C GLU A 317 3.09 18.62 -31.79
N LEU A 318 2.46 18.22 -30.69
CA LEU A 318 1.03 17.93 -30.65
C LEU A 318 0.18 19.18 -30.90
N GLU A 319 0.57 20.34 -30.37
CA GLU A 319 -0.07 21.63 -30.64
C GLU A 319 0.06 22.01 -32.13
N ALA A 320 1.24 21.86 -32.73
CA ALA A 320 1.45 22.08 -34.16
C ALA A 320 0.59 21.16 -35.03
N ASN A 321 0.60 19.85 -34.75
CA ASN A 321 -0.23 18.85 -35.44
C ASN A 321 -1.73 19.15 -35.29
N THR A 322 -2.17 19.58 -34.10
CA THR A 322 -3.57 19.96 -33.85
C THR A 322 -3.96 21.22 -34.61
N ASN A 323 -3.07 22.21 -34.69
CA ASN A 323 -3.27 23.41 -35.49
C ASN A 323 -3.30 23.12 -37.00
N GLU A 324 -2.44 22.23 -37.51
CA GLU A 324 -2.48 21.80 -38.92
C GLU A 324 -3.77 21.05 -39.23
N LEU A 325 -4.24 20.18 -38.32
CA LEU A 325 -5.51 19.48 -38.48
C LEU A 325 -6.71 20.44 -38.44
N HIS A 326 -6.69 21.45 -37.56
CA HIS A 326 -7.69 22.52 -37.56
C HIS A 326 -7.69 23.30 -38.88
N ALA A 327 -6.53 23.71 -39.39
CA ALA A 327 -6.43 24.40 -40.67
C ALA A 327 -6.94 23.56 -41.85
N LYS A 328 -6.70 22.23 -41.83
CA LYS A 328 -7.30 21.30 -42.80
C LYS A 328 -8.81 21.23 -42.67
N PHE A 329 -9.35 21.14 -41.45
CA PHE A 329 -10.80 21.14 -41.24
C PHE A 329 -11.45 22.46 -41.68
N GLU A 330 -10.88 23.61 -41.34
CA GLU A 330 -11.34 24.93 -41.80
C GLU A 330 -11.32 25.02 -43.34
N ALA A 331 -10.26 24.52 -43.99
CA ALA A 331 -10.19 24.46 -45.45
C ALA A 331 -11.27 23.55 -46.07
N THR A 332 -11.56 22.38 -45.47
CA THR A 332 -12.63 21.48 -45.94
C THR A 332 -14.03 22.05 -45.68
N LEU A 333 -14.24 22.74 -44.56
CA LEU A 333 -15.50 23.42 -44.27
C LEU A 333 -15.74 24.56 -45.27
N ALA A 334 -14.73 25.40 -45.52
CA ALA A 334 -14.81 26.46 -46.52
C ALA A 334 -14.95 25.93 -47.96
N HIS A 335 -14.55 24.68 -48.25
CA HIS A 335 -14.87 24.03 -49.53
C HIS A 335 -16.36 23.62 -49.58
N LEU A 336 -16.85 22.95 -48.54
CA LEU A 336 -18.24 22.50 -48.46
C LEU A 336 -19.24 23.67 -48.40
N GLU A 337 -18.87 24.78 -47.76
CA GLU A 337 -19.66 26.02 -47.77
C GLU A 337 -19.76 26.60 -49.18
N ARG A 338 -18.65 26.68 -49.93
CA ARG A 338 -18.70 27.12 -51.34
C ARG A 338 -19.49 26.17 -52.23
N GLU A 339 -19.34 24.86 -52.04
CA GLU A 339 -20.08 23.86 -52.80
C GLU A 339 -21.59 23.93 -52.49
N ALA A 340 -21.97 24.26 -51.26
CA ALA A 340 -23.36 24.56 -50.90
C ALA A 340 -23.86 25.86 -51.53
N ASP A 341 -23.10 26.96 -51.45
CA ASP A 341 -23.43 28.24 -52.09
C ASP A 341 -23.59 28.10 -53.62
N ASP A 342 -22.69 27.36 -54.27
CA ASP A 342 -22.76 27.04 -55.71
C ASP A 342 -24.00 26.20 -56.05
N LYS A 343 -24.37 25.24 -55.18
CA LYS A 343 -25.58 24.41 -55.37
C LYS A 343 -26.86 25.18 -55.12
N ASP A 344 -26.89 26.08 -54.15
CA ASP A 344 -28.03 26.98 -53.94
C ASP A 344 -28.18 27.96 -55.11
N ALA A 345 -27.08 28.44 -55.71
CA ALA A 345 -27.11 29.24 -56.93
C ALA A 345 -27.59 28.45 -58.16
N GLU A 346 -27.20 27.18 -58.31
CA GLU A 346 -27.75 26.27 -59.34
C GLU A 346 -29.25 26.04 -59.14
N LEU A 347 -29.70 25.82 -57.89
CA LEU A 347 -31.12 25.64 -57.55
C LEU A 347 -31.94 26.91 -57.80
N GLU A 348 -31.42 28.10 -57.47
CA GLU A 348 -32.06 29.37 -57.83
C GLU A 348 -32.18 29.54 -59.34
N ALA A 349 -31.14 29.19 -60.11
CA ALA A 349 -31.17 29.27 -61.57
C ALA A 349 -32.22 28.31 -62.17
N ALA A 350 -32.26 27.06 -61.70
CA ALA A 350 -33.25 26.07 -62.10
C ALA A 350 -34.68 26.49 -61.71
N ASN A 351 -34.89 27.04 -60.51
CA ASN A 351 -36.20 27.54 -60.08
C ASN A 351 -36.68 28.70 -60.98
N ARG A 352 -35.81 29.64 -61.36
CA ARG A 352 -36.14 30.72 -62.32
C ARG A 352 -36.44 30.19 -63.73
N GLU A 353 -35.89 29.06 -64.12
CA GLU A 353 -36.21 28.39 -65.39
C GLU A 353 -37.59 27.69 -65.30
N VAL A 354 -37.86 27.02 -64.18
CA VAL A 354 -39.19 26.44 -63.89
C VAL A 354 -40.28 27.51 -63.81
N GLU A 355 -40.02 28.67 -63.20
CA GLU A 355 -40.94 29.82 -63.19
C GLU A 355 -41.28 30.28 -64.61
N LYS A 356 -40.28 30.50 -65.48
CA LYS A 356 -40.50 30.89 -66.88
C LYS A 356 -41.25 29.84 -67.70
N LEU A 357 -40.96 28.56 -67.48
CA LEU A 357 -41.69 27.47 -68.13
C LEU A 357 -43.14 27.41 -67.62
N GLY A 358 -43.37 27.71 -66.34
CA GLY A 358 -44.70 27.86 -65.75
C GLY A 358 -45.47 29.05 -66.33
N GLU A 359 -44.83 30.20 -66.48
CA GLU A 359 -45.38 31.38 -67.18
C GLU A 359 -45.77 31.02 -68.62
N HIS A 360 -44.88 30.36 -69.37
CA HIS A 360 -45.17 29.97 -70.75
C HIS A 360 -46.27 28.91 -70.87
N ILE A 361 -46.36 27.96 -69.93
CA ILE A 361 -47.48 27.01 -69.86
C ILE A 361 -48.79 27.77 -69.61
N TYR A 362 -48.80 28.76 -68.70
CA TYR A 362 -49.98 29.57 -68.43
C TYR A 362 -50.42 30.41 -69.63
N GLU A 363 -49.47 31.01 -70.37
CA GLU A 363 -49.74 31.70 -71.65
C GLU A 363 -50.39 30.75 -72.67
N LEU A 364 -49.83 29.54 -72.84
CA LEU A 364 -50.37 28.52 -73.75
C LEU A 364 -51.74 27.98 -73.27
N GLU A 365 -51.98 27.88 -71.97
CA GLU A 365 -53.29 27.52 -71.41
C GLU A 365 -54.32 28.62 -71.70
N GLU A 366 -53.97 29.91 -71.52
CA GLU A 366 -54.85 31.03 -71.87
C GLU A 366 -55.13 31.10 -73.39
N GLU A 367 -54.13 30.87 -74.24
CA GLU A 367 -54.33 30.76 -75.70
C GLU A 367 -55.24 29.58 -76.06
N ASN A 368 -55.11 28.43 -75.38
CA ASN A 368 -56.01 27.29 -75.61
C ASN A 368 -57.44 27.58 -75.14
N GLU A 369 -57.66 28.26 -74.01
CA GLU A 369 -59.01 28.66 -73.60
C GLU A 369 -59.61 29.69 -74.56
N ARG A 370 -58.85 30.69 -75.03
CA ARG A 370 -59.32 31.63 -76.08
C ARG A 370 -59.71 30.91 -77.37
N ILE A 371 -58.90 29.95 -77.83
CA ILE A 371 -59.23 29.14 -79.02
C ILE A 371 -60.49 28.29 -78.81
N LYS A 372 -60.76 27.81 -77.58
CA LYS A 372 -62.03 27.13 -77.26
C LYS A 372 -63.20 28.11 -77.24
N GLU A 373 -63.05 29.28 -76.63
CA GLU A 373 -64.09 30.33 -76.61
C GLU A 373 -64.43 30.78 -78.04
N ASP A 374 -63.43 31.03 -78.88
CA ASP A 374 -63.62 31.35 -80.31
C ASP A 374 -64.34 30.21 -81.06
N TYR A 375 -64.00 28.95 -80.77
CA TYR A 375 -64.65 27.78 -81.37
C TYR A 375 -66.08 27.57 -80.87
N GLU A 376 -66.36 27.84 -79.59
CA GLU A 376 -67.71 27.79 -79.02
C GLU A 376 -68.57 28.93 -79.56
N HIS A 377 -68.05 30.16 -79.68
CA HIS A 377 -68.74 31.28 -80.30
C HIS A 377 -69.03 31.03 -81.79
N ALA A 378 -68.06 30.58 -82.58
CA ALA A 378 -68.31 30.23 -83.98
C ALA A 378 -69.40 29.14 -84.12
N ARG A 379 -69.44 28.19 -83.18
CA ARG A 379 -70.47 27.14 -83.12
C ARG A 379 -71.84 27.68 -82.68
N GLU A 380 -71.89 28.68 -81.80
CA GLU A 380 -73.13 29.36 -81.41
C GLU A 380 -73.68 30.23 -82.56
N GLU A 381 -72.82 30.92 -83.31
CA GLU A 381 -73.21 31.65 -84.52
C GLU A 381 -73.78 30.68 -85.59
N ASP A 382 -73.10 29.56 -85.85
CA ASP A 382 -73.56 28.46 -86.73
C ASP A 382 -74.96 27.93 -86.35
N VAL A 383 -75.30 27.92 -85.05
CA VAL A 383 -76.61 27.49 -84.54
C VAL A 383 -77.64 28.61 -84.67
N ALA A 384 -77.28 29.85 -84.35
CA ALA A 384 -78.15 31.01 -84.49
C ALA A 384 -78.54 31.27 -85.96
N GLU A 385 -77.61 31.10 -86.90
CA GLU A 385 -77.91 31.16 -88.34
C GLU A 385 -78.89 30.06 -88.76
N ARG A 386 -78.73 28.83 -88.26
CA ARG A 386 -79.68 27.73 -88.53
C ARG A 386 -81.08 28.02 -87.99
N GLU A 387 -81.20 28.55 -86.77
CA GLU A 387 -82.49 28.94 -86.19
C GLU A 387 -83.14 30.11 -86.97
N GLN A 388 -82.36 31.08 -87.45
CA GLN A 388 -82.86 32.17 -88.31
C GLN A 388 -83.34 31.66 -89.68
N LEU A 389 -82.60 30.71 -90.29
CA LEU A 389 -83.00 30.06 -91.54
C LEU A 389 -84.26 29.21 -91.36
N GLU A 390 -84.42 28.52 -90.23
CA GLU A 390 -85.63 27.74 -89.91
C GLU A 390 -86.85 28.65 -89.66
N ALA A 391 -86.66 29.80 -89.00
CA ALA A 391 -87.70 30.82 -88.84
C ALA A 391 -88.15 31.45 -90.17
N LEU A 392 -87.21 31.76 -91.06
CA LEU A 392 -87.51 32.23 -92.43
C LEU A 392 -88.24 31.17 -93.26
N SER A 393 -87.81 29.91 -93.18
CA SER A 393 -88.46 28.73 -93.80
C SER A 393 -89.90 28.50 -93.31
N SER A 394 -90.24 28.97 -92.12
CA SER A 394 -91.61 28.92 -91.58
C SER A 394 -92.50 30.02 -92.16
N ALA A 395 -91.95 31.22 -92.40
CA ALA A 395 -92.71 32.38 -92.86
C ALA A 395 -93.09 32.32 -94.37
N LEU A 396 -92.29 31.64 -95.20
CA LEU A 396 -92.44 31.62 -96.66
C LEU A 396 -93.48 30.60 -97.19
N LYS A 397 -94.14 29.84 -96.31
CA LYS A 397 -94.96 28.67 -96.69
C LYS A 397 -96.41 28.93 -97.14
N GLU A 398 -96.92 30.17 -97.14
CA GLU A 398 -98.31 30.46 -97.53
C GLU A 398 -98.53 31.39 -98.74
N GLU A 399 -97.50 32.06 -99.30
CA GLU A 399 -97.71 32.99 -100.45
C GLU A 399 -96.84 32.73 -101.70
N GLU A 400 -95.92 31.76 -101.68
CA GLU A 400 -94.88 31.64 -102.72
C GLU A 400 -94.95 30.38 -103.62
N LEU A 401 -96.09 29.69 -103.76
CA LEU A 401 -96.16 28.52 -104.67
C LEU A 401 -95.97 28.86 -106.18
N ALA A 402 -95.96 30.15 -106.53
CA ALA A 402 -95.61 30.64 -107.87
C ALA A 402 -94.17 31.16 -107.95
N GLN A 403 -93.70 31.87 -106.92
CA GLN A 403 -92.29 32.26 -106.79
C GLN A 403 -91.38 31.03 -106.66
N HIS A 404 -91.79 29.97 -105.98
CA HIS A 404 -91.03 28.72 -105.86
C HIS A 404 -90.70 28.05 -107.20
N ILE A 405 -91.32 28.40 -108.34
CA ILE A 405 -90.86 27.93 -109.66
C ILE A 405 -89.73 28.82 -110.21
N GLU A 406 -89.79 30.13 -109.97
CA GLU A 406 -88.78 31.10 -110.40
C GLU A 406 -87.57 31.09 -109.45
N ASP A 407 -87.79 30.87 -108.15
CA ASP A 407 -86.79 30.58 -107.13
C ASP A 407 -86.29 29.15 -107.18
N LEU A 408 -87.04 28.11 -107.61
CA LEU A 408 -86.39 26.83 -107.95
C LEU A 408 -85.51 26.95 -109.19
N VAL A 409 -85.76 27.92 -110.09
CA VAL A 409 -84.85 28.22 -111.20
C VAL A 409 -83.67 29.06 -110.72
N ALA A 410 -83.85 30.08 -109.88
CA ALA A 410 -82.75 30.89 -109.33
C ALA A 410 -81.94 30.15 -108.24
N GLU A 411 -82.53 29.18 -107.55
CA GLU A 411 -81.88 28.24 -106.63
C GLU A 411 -81.28 27.07 -107.42
N ASN A 412 -81.85 26.60 -108.54
CA ASN A 412 -81.07 25.76 -109.47
C ASN A 412 -79.92 26.55 -110.06
N GLU A 413 -80.05 27.81 -110.45
CA GLU A 413 -78.95 28.62 -110.99
C GLU A 413 -77.93 28.95 -109.91
N ARG A 414 -78.32 29.23 -108.66
CA ARG A 414 -77.37 29.42 -107.54
C ARG A 414 -76.79 28.12 -107.00
N THR A 415 -77.51 27.01 -107.02
CA THR A 415 -76.95 25.71 -106.64
C THR A 415 -76.15 25.11 -107.78
N GLU A 416 -76.46 25.36 -109.06
CA GLU A 416 -75.58 25.09 -110.20
C GLU A 416 -74.43 26.09 -110.27
N ASP A 417 -74.53 27.33 -109.79
CA ASP A 417 -73.38 28.25 -109.67
C ASP A 417 -72.51 27.87 -108.48
N ALA A 418 -73.09 27.51 -107.33
CA ALA A 418 -72.35 27.01 -106.17
C ALA A 418 -71.81 25.60 -106.43
N ARG A 419 -72.49 24.78 -107.23
CA ARG A 419 -72.02 23.47 -107.68
C ARG A 419 -71.10 23.55 -108.87
N THR A 420 -71.16 24.55 -109.75
CA THR A 420 -70.11 24.78 -110.76
C THR A 420 -68.94 25.54 -110.17
N GLN A 421 -69.08 26.28 -109.06
CA GLN A 421 -67.97 26.77 -108.26
C GLN A 421 -67.38 25.67 -107.39
N ALA A 422 -68.19 24.80 -106.79
CA ALA A 422 -67.70 23.62 -106.09
C ALA A 422 -67.12 22.60 -107.07
N ASP A 423 -67.72 22.35 -108.23
CA ASP A 423 -67.18 21.51 -109.30
C ASP A 423 -66.07 22.24 -110.06
N ALA A 424 -65.94 23.57 -110.03
CA ALA A 424 -64.76 24.27 -110.53
C ALA A 424 -63.62 24.25 -109.52
N ALA A 425 -63.89 24.35 -108.22
CA ALA A 425 -62.91 24.21 -107.14
C ALA A 425 -62.52 22.74 -106.94
N LEU A 426 -63.44 21.79 -107.18
CA LEU A 426 -63.17 20.36 -107.25
C LEU A 426 -62.53 20.01 -108.58
N ALA A 427 -62.84 20.66 -109.70
CA ALA A 427 -62.09 20.54 -110.95
C ALA A 427 -60.78 21.33 -110.94
N GLU A 428 -60.56 22.27 -110.03
CA GLU A 428 -59.30 22.98 -109.82
C GLU A 428 -58.43 22.17 -108.87
N ALA A 429 -58.96 21.70 -107.74
CA ALA A 429 -58.31 20.70 -106.90
C ALA A 429 -58.10 19.36 -107.64
N GLN A 430 -58.99 18.96 -108.56
CA GLN A 430 -58.75 17.85 -109.48
C GLN A 430 -57.82 18.27 -110.62
N ARG A 431 -57.77 19.50 -111.12
CA ARG A 431 -56.74 19.90 -112.10
C ARG A 431 -55.37 20.03 -111.45
N GLU A 432 -55.28 20.36 -110.17
CA GLU A 432 -54.08 20.42 -109.35
C GLU A 432 -53.67 19.02 -108.92
N HIS A 433 -54.60 18.19 -108.46
CA HIS A 433 -54.36 16.79 -108.17
C HIS A 433 -54.03 16.01 -109.44
N GLU A 434 -54.71 16.25 -110.56
CA GLU A 434 -54.36 15.74 -111.89
C GLU A 434 -53.16 16.46 -112.49
N ALA A 435 -52.75 17.66 -112.07
CA ALA A 435 -51.49 18.28 -112.54
C ALA A 435 -50.31 17.75 -111.76
N ALA A 436 -50.50 17.44 -110.47
CA ALA A 436 -49.59 16.68 -109.64
C ALA A 436 -49.55 15.22 -110.11
N LEU A 437 -50.70 14.60 -110.41
CA LEU A 437 -50.78 13.26 -110.99
C LEU A 437 -50.26 13.25 -112.42
N ARG A 438 -50.40 14.32 -113.22
CA ARG A 438 -49.73 14.48 -114.53
C ARG A 438 -48.28 14.89 -114.40
N ALA A 439 -47.81 15.45 -113.28
CA ALA A 439 -46.40 15.76 -113.05
C ALA A 439 -45.67 14.50 -112.58
N GLU A 440 -46.26 13.77 -111.64
CA GLU A 440 -45.88 12.41 -111.28
C GLU A 440 -46.02 11.47 -112.47
N GLN A 441 -47.15 11.43 -113.19
CA GLN A 441 -47.28 10.66 -114.44
C GLN A 441 -46.35 11.18 -115.53
N ARG A 442 -45.96 12.45 -115.62
CA ARG A 442 -44.89 12.86 -116.56
C ARG A 442 -43.52 12.43 -116.09
N ALA A 443 -43.29 12.31 -114.78
CA ALA A 443 -42.07 11.76 -114.22
C ALA A 443 -42.04 10.22 -114.30
N LEU A 444 -43.21 9.57 -114.22
CA LEU A 444 -43.45 8.15 -114.42
C LEU A 444 -43.36 7.84 -115.91
N GLU A 445 -44.09 8.51 -116.81
CA GLU A 445 -43.93 8.51 -118.27
C GLU A 445 -42.52 8.90 -118.70
N ALA A 446 -41.76 9.74 -117.99
CA ALA A 446 -40.35 9.99 -118.32
C ALA A 446 -39.45 8.82 -117.88
N LYS A 447 -39.76 8.16 -116.76
CA LYS A 447 -39.08 6.94 -116.31
C LYS A 447 -39.52 5.70 -117.10
N ASP A 448 -40.74 5.67 -117.58
CA ASP A 448 -41.40 4.65 -118.39
C ASP A 448 -41.02 4.87 -119.85
N ALA A 449 -40.82 6.10 -120.34
CA ALA A 449 -40.18 6.37 -121.62
C ALA A 449 -38.67 6.10 -121.57
N ALA A 450 -38.01 6.25 -120.41
CA ALA A 450 -36.63 5.79 -120.22
C ALA A 450 -36.56 4.25 -120.14
N LEU A 451 -37.53 3.60 -119.49
CA LEU A 451 -37.71 2.15 -119.47
C LEU A 451 -38.17 1.62 -120.83
N ASP A 452 -38.94 2.36 -121.61
CA ASP A 452 -39.44 2.00 -122.94
C ASP A 452 -38.41 2.32 -124.02
N THR A 453 -37.51 3.29 -123.83
CA THR A 453 -36.31 3.38 -124.67
C THR A 453 -35.33 2.27 -124.32
N ALA A 454 -35.14 1.94 -123.03
CA ALA A 454 -34.37 0.77 -122.63
C ALA A 454 -35.02 -0.56 -123.12
N HIS A 455 -36.34 -0.69 -123.05
CA HIS A 455 -37.10 -1.84 -123.53
C HIS A 455 -37.25 -1.83 -125.04
N ALA A 456 -37.21 -0.69 -125.74
CA ALA A 456 -37.15 -0.61 -127.20
C ALA A 456 -35.73 -0.82 -127.72
N ASP A 457 -34.68 -0.55 -126.95
CA ASP A 457 -33.32 -0.98 -127.27
C ASP A 457 -33.17 -2.50 -127.04
N LEU A 458 -33.74 -3.01 -125.95
CA LEU A 458 -33.79 -4.44 -125.65
C LEU A 458 -34.76 -5.18 -126.60
N ALA A 459 -35.84 -4.54 -127.05
CA ALA A 459 -36.75 -5.07 -128.06
C ALA A 459 -36.14 -4.96 -129.45
N ARG A 460 -35.47 -3.86 -129.83
CA ARG A 460 -34.72 -3.81 -131.10
C ARG A 460 -33.60 -4.86 -131.15
N THR A 461 -32.94 -5.18 -130.05
CA THR A 461 -31.99 -6.32 -129.98
C THR A 461 -32.68 -7.69 -129.99
N ARG A 462 -33.94 -7.80 -129.52
CA ARG A 462 -34.77 -9.02 -129.66
C ARG A 462 -35.53 -9.14 -130.98
N GLU A 463 -35.77 -8.05 -131.70
CA GLU A 463 -36.52 -7.99 -132.96
C GLU A 463 -35.55 -8.13 -134.14
N THR A 464 -34.32 -7.60 -134.02
CA THR A 464 -33.22 -8.01 -134.91
C THR A 464 -32.84 -9.48 -134.74
N LEU A 465 -33.13 -10.10 -133.59
CA LEU A 465 -33.03 -11.54 -133.36
C LEU A 465 -34.26 -12.29 -133.92
N ALA A 466 -35.47 -11.87 -133.55
CA ALA A 466 -36.72 -12.53 -133.92
C ALA A 466 -37.07 -12.35 -135.41
N GLN A 467 -36.67 -11.28 -136.09
CA GLN A 467 -36.84 -11.16 -137.53
C GLN A 467 -35.91 -12.12 -138.29
N ARG A 468 -34.73 -12.44 -137.74
CA ARG A 468 -33.87 -13.53 -138.25
C ARG A 468 -34.47 -14.92 -138.03
N GLU A 469 -35.41 -15.06 -137.10
CA GLU A 469 -36.17 -16.30 -136.84
C GLU A 469 -37.52 -16.34 -137.61
N ALA A 470 -38.17 -15.19 -137.81
CA ALA A 470 -39.47 -15.07 -138.46
C ALA A 470 -39.37 -15.10 -140.00
N ASP A 471 -38.33 -14.51 -140.59
CA ASP A 471 -38.02 -14.70 -142.02
C ASP A 471 -37.78 -16.19 -142.35
N MET A 472 -37.38 -17.00 -141.36
CA MET A 472 -37.24 -18.46 -141.48
C MET A 472 -38.59 -19.20 -141.46
N GLN A 473 -39.59 -18.68 -140.75
CA GLN A 473 -40.91 -19.32 -140.56
C GLN A 473 -41.99 -18.82 -141.53
N ALA A 474 -41.97 -17.55 -141.92
CA ALA A 474 -42.99 -16.97 -142.82
C ALA A 474 -43.01 -17.64 -144.21
N VAL A 475 -41.85 -18.12 -144.67
CA VAL A 475 -41.71 -18.92 -145.90
C VAL A 475 -42.40 -20.29 -145.78
N GLN A 476 -42.63 -20.81 -144.56
CA GLN A 476 -43.28 -22.10 -144.32
C GLN A 476 -44.81 -21.97 -144.16
N GLY A 477 -45.32 -20.86 -143.62
CA GLY A 477 -46.74 -20.67 -143.31
C GLY A 477 -47.63 -20.27 -144.50
N ALA A 478 -47.12 -19.48 -145.44
CA ALA A 478 -47.90 -18.97 -146.57
C ALA A 478 -48.36 -20.05 -147.58
N LEU A 479 -47.89 -21.30 -147.42
CA LEU A 479 -48.16 -22.42 -148.31
C LEU A 479 -49.38 -23.27 -147.91
N SER A 480 -49.87 -23.19 -146.67
CA SER A 480 -50.63 -24.31 -146.05
C SER A 480 -52.12 -24.13 -145.80
N SER A 481 -52.71 -22.93 -145.93
CA SER A 481 -54.14 -22.74 -145.58
C SER A 481 -54.92 -21.73 -146.43
N ALA A 482 -54.50 -21.55 -147.69
CA ALA A 482 -55.41 -21.10 -148.75
C ALA A 482 -56.43 -22.20 -149.15
N GLU A 483 -56.37 -23.39 -148.53
CA GLU A 483 -57.12 -24.59 -148.92
C GLU A 483 -58.44 -24.80 -148.15
N ALA A 484 -58.69 -24.06 -147.06
CA ALA A 484 -59.72 -24.41 -146.06
C ALA A 484 -61.00 -23.55 -146.06
N GLN A 485 -61.31 -22.80 -147.12
CA GLN A 485 -62.59 -22.08 -147.29
C GLN A 485 -63.45 -22.68 -148.42
N SER A 486 -64.19 -23.76 -148.13
CA SER A 486 -65.25 -24.24 -149.01
C SER A 486 -66.28 -25.13 -148.29
N ARG A 487 -67.58 -24.95 -148.63
CA ARG A 487 -68.80 -25.67 -148.17
C ARG A 487 -69.36 -25.23 -146.80
N ALA A 488 -70.67 -25.09 -146.57
CA ALA A 488 -71.85 -24.95 -147.45
C ALA A 488 -73.10 -24.48 -146.63
N LEU A 489 -74.16 -24.00 -147.31
CA LEU A 489 -75.41 -23.42 -146.77
C LEU A 489 -76.60 -24.41 -146.73
N GLY A 490 -77.74 -24.05 -146.09
CA GLY A 490 -79.08 -24.57 -146.46
C GLY A 490 -80.20 -24.59 -145.39
N GLU A 491 -81.45 -24.22 -145.75
CA GLU A 491 -82.66 -24.09 -144.89
C GLU A 491 -83.89 -24.92 -145.38
N SER A 492 -85.00 -24.98 -144.60
CA SER A 492 -86.43 -24.75 -145.03
C SER A 492 -87.54 -25.63 -144.37
N HIS A 493 -88.81 -25.19 -144.52
CA HIS A 493 -90.06 -25.55 -143.79
C HIS A 493 -91.08 -26.48 -144.52
N THR A 494 -92.13 -26.99 -143.83
CA THR A 494 -93.60 -26.70 -144.03
C THR A 494 -94.58 -27.78 -143.45
N THR A 495 -95.90 -27.71 -143.73
CA THR A 495 -96.98 -27.82 -142.72
C THR A 495 -98.08 -28.90 -142.90
N ALA A 496 -98.51 -29.45 -141.74
CA ALA A 496 -99.89 -29.78 -141.30
C ALA A 496 -100.94 -30.47 -142.22
N ARG A 497 -101.25 -31.75 -141.93
CA ARG A 497 -102.61 -32.34 -142.06
C ARG A 497 -102.94 -33.47 -141.06
N PHE A 498 -102.11 -33.70 -140.03
CA PHE A 498 -102.17 -34.88 -139.14
C PHE A 498 -102.99 -34.68 -137.85
N SER A 499 -103.88 -33.67 -137.82
CA SER A 499 -104.50 -33.13 -136.60
C SER A 499 -105.59 -33.99 -135.95
N LEU A 500 -105.74 -35.26 -136.33
CA LEU A 500 -106.70 -36.21 -135.74
C LEU A 500 -106.02 -37.33 -134.93
N GLU A 501 -104.70 -37.47 -135.01
CA GLU A 501 -103.93 -38.39 -134.14
C GLU A 501 -103.56 -37.72 -132.79
N LEU A 502 -103.53 -36.38 -132.77
CA LEU A 502 -103.08 -35.56 -131.65
C LEU A 502 -103.89 -35.74 -130.34
N GLU A 503 -105.15 -36.14 -130.47
CA GLU A 503 -106.14 -36.14 -129.37
C GLU A 503 -106.06 -37.41 -128.51
N VAL A 504 -105.67 -38.56 -129.10
CA VAL A 504 -105.39 -39.79 -128.35
C VAL A 504 -104.11 -39.67 -127.52
N ASP A 505 -103.09 -38.98 -128.04
CA ASP A 505 -101.88 -38.72 -127.29
C ASP A 505 -102.11 -37.74 -126.12
N ARG A 506 -103.12 -36.86 -126.21
CA ARG A 506 -103.41 -35.86 -125.16
C ARG A 506 -103.70 -36.54 -123.82
N LEU A 507 -104.59 -37.53 -123.82
CA LEU A 507 -104.97 -38.27 -122.61
C LEU A 507 -103.81 -39.10 -122.02
N LYS A 508 -102.85 -39.54 -122.83
CA LYS A 508 -101.63 -40.20 -122.32
C LYS A 508 -100.68 -39.22 -121.63
N ARG A 509 -100.49 -38.02 -122.20
CA ARG A 509 -99.64 -36.96 -121.62
C ARG A 509 -100.17 -36.47 -120.26
N ASP A 510 -101.49 -36.43 -120.10
CA ASP A 510 -102.12 -35.94 -118.87
C ASP A 510 -101.98 -36.92 -117.68
N VAL A 511 -101.93 -38.23 -117.92
CA VAL A 511 -101.62 -39.23 -116.87
C VAL A 511 -100.16 -39.13 -116.42
N THR A 512 -99.21 -39.09 -117.36
CA THR A 512 -97.77 -38.97 -117.03
C THR A 512 -97.44 -37.69 -116.26
N ARG A 513 -98.17 -36.59 -116.51
CA ARG A 513 -98.01 -35.34 -115.75
C ARG A 513 -98.32 -35.50 -114.26
N LEU A 514 -99.41 -36.20 -113.92
CA LEU A 514 -99.81 -36.40 -112.53
C LEU A 514 -98.83 -37.30 -111.78
N GLU A 515 -98.21 -38.27 -112.46
CA GLU A 515 -97.14 -39.11 -111.88
C GLU A 515 -95.85 -38.30 -111.66
N ASP A 516 -95.47 -37.45 -112.61
CA ASP A 516 -94.33 -36.53 -112.47
C ASP A 516 -94.54 -35.50 -111.34
N ASP A 517 -95.76 -34.97 -111.19
CA ASP A 517 -96.11 -34.03 -110.11
C ASP A 517 -96.09 -34.71 -108.73
N LEU A 518 -96.55 -35.95 -108.63
CA LEU A 518 -96.41 -36.76 -107.41
C LEU A 518 -94.95 -37.05 -107.07
N ALA A 519 -94.11 -37.32 -108.08
CA ALA A 519 -92.68 -37.54 -107.91
C ALA A 519 -91.92 -36.26 -107.49
N ARG A 520 -92.31 -35.09 -108.02
CA ARG A 520 -91.82 -33.78 -107.57
C ARG A 520 -92.18 -33.55 -106.10
N ALA A 521 -93.46 -33.66 -105.74
CA ALA A 521 -93.94 -33.43 -104.37
C ALA A 521 -93.26 -34.33 -103.31
N ARG A 522 -92.84 -35.55 -103.68
CA ARG A 522 -92.06 -36.43 -102.79
C ARG A 522 -90.62 -35.96 -102.59
N ARG A 523 -89.90 -35.59 -103.65
CA ARG A 523 -88.54 -35.02 -103.53
C ARG A 523 -88.56 -33.73 -102.70
N ASP A 524 -89.52 -32.85 -103.01
CA ASP A 524 -89.80 -31.62 -102.28
C ASP A 524 -90.03 -31.83 -100.77
N ALA A 525 -90.61 -32.96 -100.38
CA ALA A 525 -90.78 -33.33 -98.97
C ALA A 525 -89.47 -33.87 -98.38
N GLU A 526 -88.78 -34.78 -99.09
CA GLU A 526 -87.50 -35.36 -98.69
C GLU A 526 -86.40 -34.29 -98.50
N GLU A 527 -86.31 -33.30 -99.37
CA GLU A 527 -85.38 -32.16 -99.26
C GLU A 527 -85.69 -31.26 -98.06
N ARG A 528 -86.98 -30.97 -97.79
CA ARG A 528 -87.38 -30.21 -96.60
C ARG A 528 -87.05 -30.95 -95.32
N ASP A 529 -87.24 -32.27 -95.31
CA ASP A 529 -86.91 -33.16 -94.19
C ASP A 529 -85.40 -33.28 -93.98
N ALA A 530 -84.60 -33.34 -95.06
CA ALA A 530 -83.14 -33.31 -94.99
C ALA A 530 -82.64 -31.99 -94.41
N GLY A 531 -83.09 -30.85 -94.96
CA GLY A 531 -82.76 -29.53 -94.44
C GLY A 531 -83.29 -29.27 -93.02
N LYS A 532 -84.32 -29.99 -92.56
CA LYS A 532 -84.73 -29.96 -91.14
C LYS A 532 -83.71 -30.69 -90.26
N ARG A 533 -83.31 -31.91 -90.62
CA ARG A 533 -82.28 -32.67 -89.88
C ARG A 533 -80.93 -31.94 -89.83
N GLU A 534 -80.56 -31.24 -90.89
CA GLU A 534 -79.35 -30.41 -90.93
C GLU A 534 -79.43 -29.22 -89.95
N ARG A 535 -80.57 -28.52 -89.90
CA ARG A 535 -80.80 -27.44 -88.91
C ARG A 535 -80.83 -27.96 -87.48
N ASP A 536 -81.51 -29.09 -87.24
CA ASP A 536 -81.57 -29.71 -85.91
C ASP A 536 -80.16 -30.15 -85.46
N GLY A 537 -79.35 -30.73 -86.37
CA GLY A 537 -77.95 -31.08 -86.09
C GLY A 537 -77.03 -29.87 -85.85
N ALA A 538 -77.25 -28.75 -86.56
CA ALA A 538 -76.53 -27.50 -86.31
C ALA A 538 -76.90 -26.88 -84.95
N LEU A 539 -78.17 -26.97 -84.54
CA LEU A 539 -78.63 -26.53 -83.21
C LEU A 539 -78.06 -27.39 -82.09
N ASP A 540 -77.95 -28.71 -82.28
CA ASP A 540 -77.31 -29.60 -81.32
C ASP A 540 -75.80 -29.33 -81.21
N ALA A 541 -75.11 -29.08 -82.32
CA ALA A 541 -73.70 -28.68 -82.33
C ALA A 541 -73.48 -27.36 -81.58
N MET A 542 -74.26 -26.32 -81.90
CA MET A 542 -74.19 -25.02 -81.22
C MET A 542 -74.55 -25.15 -79.72
N SER A 543 -75.47 -26.04 -79.38
CA SER A 543 -75.82 -26.34 -77.98
C SER A 543 -74.74 -27.15 -77.24
N ALA A 544 -73.91 -27.92 -77.95
CA ALA A 544 -72.74 -28.58 -77.38
C ALA A 544 -71.62 -27.56 -77.14
N GLU A 545 -71.30 -26.73 -78.13
CA GLU A 545 -70.33 -25.63 -78.01
C GLU A 545 -70.70 -24.67 -76.88
N MET A 546 -71.98 -24.29 -76.75
CA MET A 546 -72.45 -23.42 -75.66
C MET A 546 -72.25 -24.05 -74.27
N ARG A 547 -72.40 -25.37 -74.14
CA ARG A 547 -72.11 -26.09 -72.88
C ARG A 547 -70.61 -26.18 -72.62
N GLU A 548 -69.81 -26.41 -73.66
CA GLU A 548 -68.35 -26.48 -73.53
C GLU A 548 -67.75 -25.11 -73.18
N LEU A 549 -68.15 -24.03 -73.85
CA LEU A 549 -67.75 -22.67 -73.51
C LEU A 549 -68.16 -22.27 -72.09
N SER A 550 -69.36 -22.69 -71.64
CA SER A 550 -69.81 -22.48 -70.25
C SER A 550 -68.95 -23.26 -69.24
N ALA A 551 -68.60 -24.51 -69.55
CA ALA A 551 -67.71 -25.31 -68.72
C ALA A 551 -66.28 -24.74 -68.67
N GLN A 552 -65.74 -24.27 -69.81
CA GLN A 552 -64.45 -23.59 -69.89
C GLN A 552 -64.46 -22.27 -69.10
N LEU A 553 -65.53 -21.47 -69.19
CA LEU A 553 -65.68 -20.23 -68.41
C LEU A 553 -65.73 -20.51 -66.90
N SER A 554 -66.49 -21.53 -66.48
CA SER A 554 -66.56 -21.96 -65.08
C SER A 554 -65.20 -22.47 -64.58
N ALA A 555 -64.48 -23.26 -65.37
CA ALA A 555 -63.14 -23.73 -65.07
C ALA A 555 -62.14 -22.56 -64.95
N GLN A 556 -62.21 -21.56 -65.84
CA GLN A 556 -61.39 -20.35 -65.77
C GLN A 556 -61.72 -19.48 -64.55
N MET A 557 -63.00 -19.34 -64.19
CA MET A 557 -63.41 -18.65 -62.96
C MET A 557 -62.85 -19.34 -61.71
N GLN A 558 -62.94 -20.67 -61.63
CA GLN A 558 -62.39 -21.43 -60.50
C GLN A 558 -60.86 -21.42 -60.48
N ALA A 559 -60.20 -21.52 -61.63
CA ALA A 559 -58.75 -21.42 -61.74
C ALA A 559 -58.24 -20.03 -61.31
N ARG A 560 -58.93 -18.97 -61.74
CA ARG A 560 -58.67 -17.59 -61.30
C ARG A 560 -58.87 -17.45 -59.80
N MET A 561 -59.97 -17.96 -59.23
CA MET A 561 -60.25 -17.91 -57.79
C MET A 561 -59.12 -18.58 -56.98
N ASN A 562 -58.75 -19.81 -57.37
CA ASN A 562 -57.64 -20.55 -56.76
C ASN A 562 -56.29 -19.82 -56.93
N ALA A 563 -56.08 -19.07 -58.01
CA ALA A 563 -54.88 -18.27 -58.22
C ALA A 563 -54.85 -17.02 -57.33
N THR A 564 -55.99 -16.33 -57.14
CA THR A 564 -56.11 -15.23 -56.16
C THR A 564 -55.93 -15.73 -54.73
N GLU A 565 -56.54 -16.84 -54.32
CA GLU A 565 -56.32 -17.40 -52.98
C GLU A 565 -54.86 -17.75 -52.72
N LYS A 566 -54.16 -18.30 -53.72
CA LYS A 566 -52.70 -18.57 -53.62
C LYS A 566 -51.88 -17.28 -53.59
N LEU A 567 -52.28 -16.25 -54.32
CA LEU A 567 -51.63 -14.94 -54.29
C LEU A 567 -51.80 -14.28 -52.92
N ASP A 568 -53.00 -14.28 -52.36
CA ASP A 568 -53.31 -13.72 -51.04
C ASP A 568 -52.54 -14.48 -49.93
N GLN A 569 -52.49 -15.81 -50.01
CA GLN A 569 -51.68 -16.64 -49.11
C GLN A 569 -50.17 -16.33 -49.25
N ALA A 570 -49.66 -16.15 -50.48
CA ALA A 570 -48.26 -15.80 -50.71
C ALA A 570 -47.93 -14.39 -50.22
N GLN A 571 -48.83 -13.42 -50.40
CA GLN A 571 -48.69 -12.05 -49.89
C GLN A 571 -48.74 -12.01 -48.36
N ALA A 572 -49.65 -12.76 -47.73
CA ALA A 572 -49.71 -12.87 -46.27
C ALA A 572 -48.45 -13.55 -45.69
N ALA A 573 -47.93 -14.60 -46.36
CA ALA A 573 -46.69 -15.25 -45.98
C ALA A 573 -45.47 -14.34 -46.16
N LEU A 574 -45.40 -13.57 -47.26
CA LEU A 574 -44.36 -12.58 -47.52
C LEU A 574 -44.36 -11.50 -46.44
N LYS A 575 -45.51 -10.89 -46.17
CA LYS A 575 -45.64 -9.85 -45.13
C LYS A 575 -45.24 -10.36 -43.75
N LYS A 576 -45.62 -11.60 -43.40
CA LYS A 576 -45.16 -12.23 -42.15
C LYS A 576 -43.64 -12.43 -42.12
N ALA A 577 -43.04 -12.85 -43.23
CA ALA A 577 -41.59 -13.00 -43.34
C ALA A 577 -40.86 -11.65 -43.27
N GLU A 578 -41.43 -10.57 -43.80
CA GLU A 578 -40.92 -9.20 -43.66
C GLU A 578 -40.99 -8.70 -42.21
N GLU A 579 -42.10 -8.94 -41.51
CA GLU A 579 -42.26 -8.64 -40.08
C GLU A 579 -41.26 -9.43 -39.21
N GLU A 580 -41.07 -10.73 -39.49
CA GLU A 580 -40.07 -11.56 -38.82
C GLU A 580 -38.62 -11.11 -39.12
N ALA A 581 -38.32 -10.71 -40.36
CA ALA A 581 -37.02 -10.19 -40.75
C ALA A 581 -36.72 -8.81 -40.13
N ALA A 582 -37.74 -7.95 -40.01
CA ALA A 582 -37.63 -6.68 -39.30
C ALA A 582 -37.38 -6.89 -37.81
N ALA A 583 -38.10 -7.81 -37.16
CA ALA A 583 -37.88 -8.18 -35.77
C ALA A 583 -36.49 -8.82 -35.54
N ALA A 584 -36.00 -9.63 -36.49
CA ALA A 584 -34.65 -10.18 -36.43
C ALA A 584 -33.57 -9.10 -36.57
N LYS A 585 -33.74 -8.13 -37.48
CA LYS A 585 -32.85 -6.96 -37.62
C LYS A 585 -32.84 -6.10 -36.35
N ALA A 586 -33.99 -5.83 -35.74
CA ALA A 586 -34.08 -5.08 -34.48
C ALA A 586 -33.31 -5.79 -33.34
N ARG A 587 -33.51 -7.11 -33.17
CA ARG A 587 -32.76 -7.91 -32.19
C ARG A 587 -31.26 -7.95 -32.49
N ALA A 588 -30.85 -8.00 -33.76
CA ALA A 588 -29.45 -7.94 -34.15
C ALA A 588 -28.82 -6.59 -33.78
N GLY A 589 -29.53 -5.48 -34.00
CA GLY A 589 -29.12 -4.14 -33.55
C GLY A 589 -28.99 -4.05 -32.03
N GLU A 590 -29.98 -4.51 -31.27
CA GLU A 590 -29.88 -4.57 -29.81
C GLU A 590 -28.69 -5.40 -29.31
N LEU A 591 -28.39 -6.52 -29.96
CA LEU A 591 -27.24 -7.36 -29.61
C LEU A 591 -25.91 -6.69 -29.99
N GLN A 592 -25.85 -5.95 -31.11
CA GLN A 592 -24.70 -5.14 -31.48
C GLN A 592 -24.46 -3.98 -30.50
N ASP A 593 -25.52 -3.29 -30.08
CA ASP A 593 -25.43 -2.22 -29.07
C ASP A 593 -24.98 -2.73 -27.70
N ARG A 594 -25.50 -3.89 -27.28
CA ARG A 594 -25.04 -4.58 -26.06
C ARG A 594 -23.58 -4.99 -26.18
N LEU A 595 -23.18 -5.62 -27.28
CA LEU A 595 -21.78 -6.00 -27.54
C LEU A 595 -20.85 -4.77 -27.54
N ALA A 596 -21.23 -3.67 -28.19
CA ALA A 596 -20.46 -2.43 -28.22
C ALA A 596 -20.41 -1.73 -26.84
N LYS A 597 -21.43 -1.90 -26.00
CA LYS A 597 -21.41 -1.43 -24.60
C LYS A 597 -20.50 -2.31 -23.74
N ASP A 598 -20.57 -3.63 -23.89
CA ASP A 598 -19.76 -4.59 -23.15
C ASP A 598 -18.29 -4.48 -23.54
N GLN A 599 -17.96 -4.31 -24.82
CA GLN A 599 -16.60 -4.00 -25.30
C GLN A 599 -16.05 -2.71 -24.70
N ARG A 600 -16.84 -1.63 -24.64
CA ARG A 600 -16.42 -0.38 -23.98
C ARG A 600 -16.22 -0.55 -22.48
N SER A 601 -17.09 -1.33 -21.81
CA SER A 601 -16.97 -1.67 -20.40
C SER A 601 -15.71 -2.49 -20.13
N LEU A 602 -15.43 -3.48 -20.96
CA LEU A 602 -14.27 -4.37 -20.87
C LEU A 602 -12.97 -3.59 -21.13
N TYR A 603 -12.91 -2.73 -22.15
CA TYR A 603 -11.77 -1.85 -22.41
C TYR A 603 -11.54 -0.84 -21.27
N SER A 604 -12.62 -0.30 -20.69
CA SER A 604 -12.55 0.55 -19.49
C SER A 604 -11.99 -0.21 -18.29
N ALA A 605 -12.42 -1.45 -18.07
CA ALA A 605 -11.90 -2.29 -16.99
C ALA A 605 -10.45 -2.74 -17.25
N GLU A 606 -10.08 -3.06 -18.49
CA GLU A 606 -8.73 -3.42 -18.89
C GLU A 606 -7.76 -2.26 -18.66
N ASN A 607 -8.12 -1.03 -19.05
CA ASN A 607 -7.34 0.16 -18.73
C ASN A 607 -7.22 0.37 -17.22
N GLN A 608 -8.31 0.25 -16.45
CA GLN A 608 -8.23 0.34 -14.99
C GLN A 608 -7.31 -0.72 -14.37
N TYR A 609 -7.32 -1.96 -14.86
CA TYR A 609 -6.39 -3.00 -14.39
C TYR A 609 -4.96 -2.73 -14.83
N ARG A 610 -4.73 -2.18 -16.02
CA ARG A 610 -3.42 -1.77 -16.53
C ARG A 610 -2.84 -0.60 -15.73
N ASP A 611 -3.66 0.39 -15.39
CA ASP A 611 -3.30 1.51 -14.53
C ASP A 611 -2.97 1.02 -13.12
N GLN A 612 -3.83 0.19 -12.51
CA GLN A 612 -3.56 -0.43 -11.21
C GLN A 612 -2.30 -1.32 -11.20
N LEU A 613 -2.02 -2.04 -12.28
CA LEU A 613 -0.78 -2.81 -12.43
C LEU A 613 0.43 -1.86 -12.52
N THR A 614 0.30 -0.75 -13.24
CA THR A 614 1.37 0.25 -13.38
C THR A 614 1.65 0.96 -12.04
N GLU A 615 0.60 1.35 -11.30
CA GLU A 615 0.71 1.91 -9.93
C GLU A 615 1.34 0.91 -8.97
N ARG A 616 0.89 -0.35 -8.96
CA ARG A 616 1.45 -1.42 -8.11
C ARG A 616 2.91 -1.71 -8.45
N ASN A 617 3.25 -1.79 -9.73
CA ASN A 617 4.63 -1.99 -10.17
C ASN A 617 5.50 -0.80 -9.77
N THR A 618 5.01 0.43 -9.92
CA THR A 618 5.71 1.66 -9.49
C THR A 618 5.94 1.67 -7.97
N LEU A 619 4.93 1.30 -7.18
CA LEU A 619 5.04 1.16 -5.72
C LEU A 619 6.05 0.07 -5.32
N LEU A 620 6.00 -1.11 -5.96
CA LEU A 620 6.96 -2.19 -5.72
C LEU A 620 8.39 -1.78 -6.08
N LEU A 621 8.58 -1.09 -7.21
CA LEU A 621 9.86 -0.53 -7.64
C LEU A 621 10.40 0.48 -6.62
N THR A 622 9.51 1.38 -6.15
CA THR A 622 9.84 2.41 -5.16
C THR A 622 10.24 1.77 -3.83
N ILE A 623 9.51 0.78 -3.35
CA ILE A 623 9.84 0.02 -2.13
C ILE A 623 11.19 -0.70 -2.30
N TYR A 624 11.43 -1.35 -3.44
CA TYR A 624 12.69 -2.04 -3.74
C TYR A 624 13.88 -1.07 -3.75
N GLN A 625 13.72 0.12 -4.35
CA GLN A 625 14.73 1.19 -4.37
C GLN A 625 14.98 1.79 -2.97
N TYR A 626 13.94 2.02 -2.16
CA TYR A 626 14.13 2.45 -0.78
C TYR A 626 14.83 1.38 0.06
N MET A 627 14.54 0.10 -0.17
CA MET A 627 15.25 -1.00 0.48
C MET A 627 16.70 -1.12 0.03
N ASP A 628 17.04 -0.84 -1.24
CA ASP A 628 18.45 -0.68 -1.67
C ASP A 628 19.16 0.38 -0.84
N LYS A 629 18.56 1.59 -0.76
CA LYS A 629 19.15 2.72 -0.02
C LYS A 629 19.33 2.42 1.47
N ILE A 630 18.37 1.75 2.12
CA ILE A 630 18.46 1.40 3.55
C ILE A 630 19.50 0.30 3.81
N LEU A 631 19.71 -0.61 2.85
CA LEU A 631 20.64 -1.74 2.99
C LEU A 631 22.06 -1.42 2.51
N GLY A 632 22.29 -0.28 1.86
CA GLY A 632 23.58 0.07 1.27
C GLY A 632 24.02 -0.87 0.14
N VAL A 633 23.06 -1.50 -0.55
CA VAL A 633 23.34 -2.43 -1.66
C VAL A 633 23.39 -1.64 -2.97
N ASP A 634 24.40 -1.89 -3.79
CA ASP A 634 24.55 -1.24 -5.10
C ASP A 634 23.28 -1.40 -5.95
N LYS A 635 22.93 -0.30 -6.64
CA LYS A 635 21.73 -0.15 -7.50
C LYS A 635 21.67 -1.21 -8.60
N THR A 636 21.20 -2.39 -8.22
CA THR A 636 21.06 -3.55 -9.10
C THR A 636 19.75 -3.40 -9.85
N PRO A 637 19.75 -3.36 -11.20
CA PRO A 637 18.53 -3.11 -11.96
C PRO A 637 17.43 -4.12 -11.59
N PRO A 638 16.21 -3.66 -11.26
CA PRO A 638 15.10 -4.55 -10.94
C PRO A 638 14.77 -5.42 -12.16
N PHE A 639 14.91 -6.74 -11.98
CA PHE A 639 14.74 -7.71 -13.06
C PHE A 639 13.30 -7.73 -13.58
N THR A 640 13.16 -7.81 -14.91
CA THR A 640 11.86 -7.94 -15.60
C THR A 640 11.13 -9.25 -15.28
N ASN A 641 11.83 -10.25 -14.74
CA ASN A 641 11.24 -11.48 -14.22
C ASN A 641 10.75 -11.27 -12.78
N PHE A 642 9.43 -11.26 -12.59
CA PHE A 642 8.79 -11.07 -11.28
C PHE A 642 9.25 -12.07 -10.22
N GLY A 643 9.56 -13.32 -10.58
CA GLY A 643 10.06 -14.31 -9.61
C GLY A 643 11.41 -13.90 -9.00
N VAL A 644 12.35 -13.50 -9.86
CA VAL A 644 13.68 -13.03 -9.43
C VAL A 644 13.57 -11.71 -8.65
N PHE A 645 12.70 -10.80 -9.08
CA PHE A 645 12.41 -9.58 -8.32
C PHE A 645 11.84 -9.88 -6.93
N HIS A 646 10.89 -10.81 -6.84
CA HIS A 646 10.25 -11.23 -5.59
C HIS A 646 11.25 -11.87 -4.62
N ASP A 647 12.09 -12.80 -5.10
CA ASP A 647 13.11 -13.46 -4.28
C ASP A 647 14.18 -12.47 -3.79
N ASN A 648 14.60 -11.52 -4.63
CA ASN A 648 15.51 -10.44 -4.24
C ASN A 648 14.86 -9.52 -3.19
N LEU A 649 13.60 -9.13 -3.37
CA LEU A 649 12.85 -8.31 -2.42
C LEU A 649 12.70 -9.03 -1.06
N ILE A 650 12.38 -10.33 -1.06
CA ILE A 650 12.31 -11.14 0.16
C ILE A 650 13.67 -11.23 0.86
N THR A 651 14.75 -11.44 0.10
CA THR A 651 16.11 -11.55 0.66
C THR A 651 16.53 -10.25 1.34
N ARG A 652 16.24 -9.11 0.71
CA ARG A 652 16.46 -7.77 1.27
C ARG A 652 15.55 -7.47 2.48
N LEU A 653 14.28 -7.90 2.46
CA LEU A 653 13.38 -7.78 3.63
C LEU A 653 13.91 -8.58 4.82
N LYS A 654 14.48 -9.76 4.59
CA LYS A 654 15.12 -10.57 5.63
C LYS A 654 16.37 -9.87 6.20
N SER A 655 17.23 -9.28 5.36
CA SER A 655 18.39 -8.54 5.86
C SER A 655 18.00 -7.28 6.62
N LEU A 656 16.96 -6.56 6.18
CA LEU A 656 16.41 -5.40 6.90
C LEU A 656 15.84 -5.80 8.28
N SER A 657 15.11 -6.91 8.34
CA SER A 657 14.61 -7.49 9.58
C SER A 657 15.75 -7.91 10.52
N GLN A 658 16.85 -8.45 9.98
CA GLN A 658 18.03 -8.79 10.77
C GLN A 658 18.73 -7.53 11.32
N ILE A 659 18.91 -6.49 10.51
CA ILE A 659 19.45 -5.20 10.95
C ILE A 659 18.57 -4.60 12.06
N GLN A 660 17.24 -4.68 11.94
CA GLN A 660 16.33 -4.24 13.00
C GLN A 660 16.59 -5.01 14.31
N ILE A 661 16.69 -6.35 14.26
CA ILE A 661 16.96 -7.19 15.43
C ILE A 661 18.31 -6.85 16.07
N ASP A 662 19.35 -6.65 15.27
CA ASP A 662 20.69 -6.33 15.74
C ASP A 662 20.77 -4.90 16.31
N PHE A 663 20.04 -3.94 15.74
CA PHE A 663 19.89 -2.59 16.29
C PHE A 663 19.15 -2.61 17.64
N ASP A 664 18.06 -3.37 17.75
CA ASP A 664 17.31 -3.57 18.99
C ASP A 664 18.18 -4.18 20.09
N LYS A 665 19.05 -5.14 19.72
CA LYS A 665 20.02 -5.77 20.61
C LYS A 665 21.11 -4.80 21.04
N ARG A 666 21.76 -4.08 20.10
CA ARG A 666 22.79 -3.07 20.41
C ARG A 666 22.24 -1.95 21.29
N THR A 667 21.01 -1.49 21.02
CA THR A 667 20.33 -0.48 21.84
C THR A 667 20.17 -0.97 23.28
N LYS A 668 19.65 -2.19 23.49
CA LYS A 668 19.52 -2.80 24.83
C LYS A 668 20.86 -3.04 25.53
N GLU A 669 21.91 -3.40 24.79
CA GLU A 669 23.27 -3.52 25.34
C GLU A 669 23.85 -2.16 25.77
N MET A 670 23.62 -1.10 24.99
CA MET A 670 24.04 0.26 25.34
C MET A 670 23.23 0.83 26.51
N GLU A 671 21.90 0.66 26.52
CA GLU A 671 21.05 0.96 27.68
C GLU A 671 21.51 0.20 28.93
N GLY A 672 21.88 -1.07 28.79
CA GLY A 672 22.47 -1.88 29.87
C GLY A 672 23.75 -1.24 30.42
N ARG A 673 24.73 -0.94 29.56
CA ARG A 673 25.98 -0.27 29.94
C ARG A 673 25.76 1.09 30.59
N PHE A 674 24.82 1.90 30.10
CA PHE A 674 24.47 3.18 30.72
C PHE A 674 23.78 3.00 32.08
N ASN A 675 22.90 2.02 32.23
CA ASN A 675 22.28 1.68 33.51
C ASN A 675 23.31 1.18 34.53
N GLU A 676 24.29 0.38 34.11
CA GLU A 676 25.42 -0.04 34.96
C GLU A 676 26.27 1.16 35.40
N LYS A 677 26.72 2.01 34.47
CA LYS A 677 27.44 3.26 34.80
C LYS A 677 26.63 4.17 35.74
N MET A 678 25.32 4.30 35.52
CA MET A 678 24.43 5.07 36.41
C MET A 678 24.29 4.42 37.80
N ALA A 679 24.22 3.10 37.88
CA ALA A 679 24.18 2.38 39.15
C ALA A 679 25.49 2.54 39.93
N ASP A 680 26.64 2.50 39.25
CA ASP A 680 27.95 2.69 39.88
C ASP A 680 28.19 4.14 40.30
N MET A 681 27.78 5.13 39.51
CA MET A 681 27.76 6.53 39.95
C MET A 681 26.86 6.74 41.18
N ARG A 682 25.71 6.06 41.26
CA ARG A 682 24.86 6.08 42.47
C ARG A 682 25.56 5.46 43.68
N LYS A 683 26.22 4.30 43.53
CA LYS A 683 27.02 3.69 44.62
C LYS A 683 28.16 4.61 45.07
N GLN A 684 28.86 5.28 44.13
CA GLN A 684 29.92 6.24 44.45
C GLN A 684 29.36 7.46 45.20
N LEU A 685 28.21 7.99 44.79
CA LEU A 685 27.53 9.06 45.51
C LEU A 685 27.10 8.63 46.91
N ASP A 686 26.48 7.46 47.08
CA ASP A 686 26.12 6.91 48.40
C ASP A 686 27.35 6.71 49.29
N SER A 687 28.48 6.27 48.72
CA SER A 687 29.75 6.14 49.44
C SER A 687 30.29 7.50 49.89
N ARG A 688 30.25 8.52 49.02
CA ARG A 688 30.65 9.89 49.36
C ARG A 688 29.73 10.50 50.42
N TRP A 689 28.41 10.29 50.33
CA TRP A 689 27.45 10.69 51.37
C TRP A 689 27.76 10.06 52.73
N ARG A 690 27.94 8.74 52.79
CA ARG A 690 28.36 8.06 54.04
C ARG A 690 29.69 8.55 54.59
N GLN A 691 30.60 9.00 53.73
CA GLN A 691 31.87 9.59 54.14
C GLN A 691 31.66 11.01 54.71
N ILE A 692 30.79 11.81 54.09
CA ILE A 692 30.36 13.12 54.60
C ILE A 692 29.66 12.96 55.96
N ASP A 693 28.75 11.99 56.13
CA ASP A 693 28.08 11.71 57.41
C ASP A 693 29.07 11.36 58.52
N LYS A 694 30.11 10.57 58.20
CA LYS A 694 31.21 10.25 59.12
C LYS A 694 32.04 11.49 59.48
N PHE A 695 32.36 12.34 58.51
CA PHE A 695 33.04 13.60 58.77
C PHE A 695 32.18 14.54 59.62
N GLU A 696 30.89 14.68 59.33
CA GLU A 696 29.96 15.50 60.11
C GLU A 696 29.83 15.00 61.54
N THR A 697 29.68 13.68 61.73
CA THR A 697 29.66 13.04 63.06
C THR A 697 30.96 13.29 63.82
N SER A 698 32.12 13.21 63.13
CA SER A 698 33.42 13.50 63.73
C SER A 698 33.55 14.96 64.13
N VAL A 699 33.15 15.90 63.26
CA VAL A 699 33.15 17.35 63.52
C VAL A 699 32.20 17.71 64.67
N ARG A 700 31.02 17.09 64.73
CA ARG A 700 30.08 17.22 65.87
C ARG A 700 30.74 16.72 67.17
N SER A 701 31.38 15.55 67.15
CA SER A 701 32.10 14.99 68.31
C SER A 701 33.24 15.91 68.78
N TYR A 702 34.04 16.48 67.87
CA TYR A 702 35.05 17.50 68.21
C TYR A 702 34.41 18.79 68.77
N GLY A 703 33.24 19.19 68.25
CA GLY A 703 32.44 20.30 68.76
C GLY A 703 31.98 20.08 70.21
N ASP A 704 31.43 18.90 70.49
CA ASP A 704 30.98 18.49 71.83
C ASP A 704 32.15 18.34 72.80
N ALA A 705 33.27 17.77 72.35
CA ALA A 705 34.51 17.71 73.13
C ALA A 705 35.01 19.12 73.49
N LYS A 706 35.06 20.04 72.52
CA LYS A 706 35.42 21.45 72.74
C LYS A 706 34.45 22.17 73.69
N ALA A 707 33.15 21.89 73.59
CA ALA A 707 32.15 22.43 74.51
C ALA A 707 32.32 21.89 75.93
N ASN A 708 32.62 20.59 76.08
CA ASN A 708 32.91 19.95 77.36
C ASN A 708 34.19 20.50 78.00
N TRP A 709 35.27 20.65 77.21
CA TRP A 709 36.50 21.30 77.67
C TRP A 709 36.26 22.75 78.13
N ARG A 710 35.46 23.54 77.41
CA ARG A 710 35.06 24.88 77.85
C ARG A 710 34.28 24.85 79.17
N ARG A 711 33.30 23.96 79.33
CA ARG A 711 32.56 23.80 80.60
C ARG A 711 33.49 23.42 81.75
N LYS A 712 34.41 22.46 81.54
CA LYS A 712 35.42 22.06 82.55
C LYS A 712 36.36 23.21 82.89
N PHE A 713 36.79 23.99 81.90
CA PHE A 713 37.65 25.15 82.09
C PHE A 713 36.94 26.22 82.92
N THR A 714 35.73 26.65 82.54
CA THR A 714 34.94 27.61 83.32
C THR A 714 34.59 27.11 84.72
N ALA A 715 34.37 25.80 84.89
CA ALA A 715 34.20 25.20 86.22
C ALA A 715 35.51 25.30 87.05
N LYS A 716 36.67 25.04 86.46
CA LYS A 716 37.97 25.21 87.14
C LYS A 716 38.36 26.66 87.38
N GLU A 717 37.99 27.59 86.51
CA GLU A 717 38.08 29.03 86.79
C GLU A 717 37.19 29.41 87.98
N GLY A 718 35.94 28.91 88.02
CA GLY A 718 35.03 29.12 89.15
C GLY A 718 35.53 28.52 90.47
N GLU A 719 36.08 27.30 90.44
CA GLU A 719 36.75 26.69 91.59
C GLU A 719 38.00 27.50 92.03
N LEU A 720 38.79 27.99 91.08
CA LEU A 720 40.00 28.77 91.35
C LEU A 720 39.68 30.17 91.89
N GLU A 721 38.64 30.83 91.40
CA GLU A 721 38.11 32.07 91.99
C GLU A 721 37.51 31.82 93.37
N ALA A 722 36.81 30.70 93.59
CA ALA A 722 36.32 30.31 94.91
C ALA A 722 37.48 30.01 95.88
N LEU A 723 38.55 29.37 95.43
CA LEU A 723 39.77 29.12 96.22
C LEU A 723 40.57 30.41 96.48
N LYS A 724 40.62 31.35 95.54
CA LYS A 724 41.15 32.70 95.79
C LYS A 724 40.32 33.41 96.84
N ALA A 725 38.98 33.39 96.71
CA ALA A 725 38.07 34.01 97.65
C ALA A 725 38.24 33.42 99.06
N THR A 726 38.24 32.09 99.22
CA THR A 726 38.48 31.46 100.53
C THR A 726 39.89 31.69 101.03
N ASN A 727 40.92 31.80 100.17
CA ASN A 727 42.28 32.14 100.62
C ASN A 727 42.38 33.62 101.05
N THR A 728 41.69 34.56 100.39
CA THR A 728 41.57 35.94 100.87
C THR A 728 40.75 36.03 102.16
N GLU A 729 39.71 35.22 102.29
CA GLU A 729 38.92 35.12 103.52
C GLU A 729 39.77 34.53 104.65
N LEU A 730 40.48 33.42 104.43
CA LEU A 730 41.41 32.81 105.39
C LEU A 730 42.57 33.73 105.75
N ALA A 731 43.11 34.51 104.81
CA ALA A 731 44.10 35.55 105.11
C ALA A 731 43.51 36.67 105.99
N SER A 732 42.27 37.08 105.74
CA SER A 732 41.56 38.04 106.61
C SER A 732 41.19 37.42 107.98
N GLN A 733 40.89 36.13 108.03
CA GLN A 733 40.62 35.37 109.24
C GLN A 733 41.90 35.14 110.05
N LEU A 734 43.07 34.93 109.42
CA LEU A 734 44.38 34.93 110.08
C LEU A 734 44.73 36.32 110.63
N GLY A 735 44.49 37.38 109.86
CA GLY A 735 44.67 38.78 110.31
C GLY A 735 43.73 39.19 111.46
N SER A 736 42.55 38.58 111.58
CA SER A 736 41.65 38.78 112.73
C SER A 736 41.88 37.80 113.88
N ALA A 737 42.33 36.56 113.61
CA ALA A 737 42.68 35.55 114.60
C ALA A 737 43.95 35.89 115.40
N THR A 738 44.79 36.80 114.91
CA THR A 738 45.81 37.48 115.73
C THR A 738 45.24 38.34 116.87
N ARG A 739 43.90 38.41 117.03
CA ARG A 739 43.21 38.87 118.25
C ARG A 739 42.15 37.85 118.72
N ARG A 740 42.52 37.02 119.70
CA ARG A 740 41.61 36.27 120.61
C ARG A 740 41.44 37.03 121.94
N PRO A 741 40.56 36.62 122.91
CA PRO A 741 39.67 35.43 123.01
C PRO A 741 38.18 35.79 122.77
N THR A 742 37.13 34.96 122.99
CA THR A 742 36.96 33.68 123.72
C THR A 742 36.00 32.72 122.97
N GLY A 743 35.08 32.01 123.65
CA GLY A 743 34.00 31.20 123.05
C GLY A 743 32.79 31.07 123.99
N ASP A 744 31.67 30.50 123.51
CA ASP A 744 30.51 30.14 124.35
C ASP A 744 29.51 29.17 123.66
N ALA A 745 28.63 28.54 124.45
CA ALA A 745 27.81 27.36 124.10
C ALA A 745 26.77 27.51 122.96
N ASN A 746 26.70 28.64 122.26
CA ASN A 746 25.84 28.81 121.08
C ASN A 746 26.38 28.06 119.85
N GLU A 747 27.68 27.76 119.82
CA GLU A 747 28.33 27.01 118.75
C GLU A 747 27.73 25.60 118.59
N VAL A 748 27.42 24.92 119.70
CA VAL A 748 26.81 23.56 119.67
C VAL A 748 25.43 23.56 119.00
N ARG A 749 24.54 24.53 119.32
CA ARG A 749 23.22 24.64 118.67
C ARG A 749 23.34 24.99 117.18
N SER A 750 24.29 25.85 116.82
CA SER A 750 24.61 26.17 115.43
C SER A 750 25.07 24.92 114.66
N LEU A 751 25.96 24.12 115.26
CA LEU A 751 26.45 22.87 114.68
C LEU A 751 25.33 21.82 114.55
N THR A 752 24.45 21.64 115.53
CA THR A 752 23.29 20.72 115.42
C THR A 752 22.28 21.19 114.35
N SER A 753 22.03 22.50 114.22
CA SER A 753 21.18 23.04 113.15
C SER A 753 21.81 22.86 111.77
N ARG A 754 23.14 23.00 111.65
CA ARG A 754 23.89 22.71 110.41
C ARG A 754 23.88 21.21 110.08
N ALA A 755 24.05 20.33 111.08
CA ALA A 755 23.99 18.88 110.90
C ALA A 755 22.62 18.43 110.39
N THR A 756 21.52 18.83 111.06
CA THR A 756 20.15 18.47 110.65
C THR A 756 19.74 19.05 109.29
N ASN A 757 20.28 20.20 108.88
CA ASN A 757 20.11 20.72 107.52
C ASN A 757 20.99 19.99 106.49
N ALA A 758 22.18 19.51 106.88
CA ALA A 758 23.02 18.67 106.03
C ALA A 758 22.38 17.29 105.81
N GLU A 759 21.81 16.67 106.85
CA GLU A 759 21.05 15.42 106.76
C GLU A 759 19.85 15.56 105.81
N LYS A 760 19.03 16.60 105.95
CA LYS A 760 17.91 16.85 105.04
C LYS A 760 18.36 17.02 103.58
N ARG A 761 19.50 17.71 103.35
CA ARG A 761 20.09 17.83 102.01
C ARG A 761 20.61 16.50 101.49
N LEU A 762 21.24 15.68 102.36
CA LEU A 762 21.69 14.34 102.02
C LEU A 762 20.53 13.44 101.60
N THR A 763 19.41 13.43 102.33
CA THR A 763 18.22 12.66 101.96
C THR A 763 17.61 13.11 100.63
N VAL A 764 17.58 14.42 100.36
CA VAL A 764 17.10 14.95 99.06
C VAL A 764 18.05 14.52 97.92
N VAL A 765 19.37 14.59 98.12
CA VAL A 765 20.36 14.15 97.13
C VAL A 765 20.31 12.63 96.91
N GLN A 766 20.14 11.83 97.96
CA GLN A 766 19.96 10.37 97.85
C GLN A 766 18.69 10.02 97.06
N ASN A 767 17.56 10.68 97.33
CA ASN A 767 16.33 10.47 96.57
C ASN A 767 16.46 10.92 95.10
N GLN A 768 17.22 11.98 94.82
CA GLN A 768 17.52 12.42 93.45
C GLN A 768 18.47 11.45 92.72
N LEU A 769 19.47 10.90 93.42
CA LEU A 769 20.37 9.88 92.90
C LEU A 769 19.60 8.61 92.55
N LEU A 770 18.76 8.11 93.45
CA LEU A 770 17.97 6.89 93.25
C LEU A 770 16.98 7.04 92.08
N LEU A 771 16.35 8.22 91.93
CA LEU A 771 15.53 8.55 90.75
C LEU A 771 16.35 8.68 89.45
N ALA A 772 17.62 9.05 89.51
CA ALA A 772 18.51 9.07 88.35
C ALA A 772 18.97 7.65 87.97
N GLU A 773 19.26 6.80 88.97
CA GLU A 773 19.61 5.39 88.81
C GLU A 773 18.45 4.58 88.21
N GLU A 774 17.21 4.78 88.67
CA GLU A 774 16.01 4.17 88.07
C GLU A 774 15.81 4.61 86.60
N LYS A 775 16.02 5.89 86.29
CA LYS A 775 15.94 6.41 84.91
C LYS A 775 17.05 5.86 84.02
N MET A 776 18.26 5.71 84.54
CA MET A 776 19.38 5.12 83.81
C MET A 776 19.17 3.61 83.58
N SER A 777 18.68 2.89 84.58
CA SER A 777 18.32 1.48 84.49
C SER A 777 17.22 1.23 83.45
N THR A 778 16.12 1.99 83.51
CA THR A 778 15.02 1.88 82.52
C THR A 778 15.43 2.32 81.12
N MET A 779 16.37 3.25 80.98
CA MET A 779 16.96 3.61 79.68
C MET A 779 17.83 2.47 79.14
N ASN A 780 18.73 1.90 79.95
CA ASN A 780 19.59 0.78 79.56
C ASN A 780 18.79 -0.47 79.18
N GLN A 781 17.71 -0.78 79.90
CA GLN A 781 16.79 -1.87 79.55
C GLN A 781 16.11 -1.63 78.19
N ARG A 782 15.73 -0.39 77.87
CA ARG A 782 15.16 -0.05 76.55
C ARG A 782 16.19 -0.17 75.44
N THR A 783 17.41 0.32 75.65
CA THR A 783 18.52 0.22 74.69
C THR A 783 18.88 -1.25 74.41
N SER A 784 19.07 -2.05 75.46
CA SER A 784 19.33 -3.50 75.33
C SER A 784 18.19 -4.23 74.60
N ALA A 785 16.94 -3.89 74.88
CA ALA A 785 15.78 -4.45 74.17
C ALA A 785 15.67 -4.00 72.70
N THR A 786 16.16 -2.80 72.34
CA THR A 786 16.27 -2.39 70.93
C THR A 786 17.44 -3.08 70.24
N ASP A 787 18.58 -3.24 70.90
CA ASP A 787 19.78 -3.86 70.33
C ASP A 787 19.54 -5.33 70.03
N ALA A 788 18.90 -6.07 70.94
CA ALA A 788 18.47 -7.46 70.71
C ALA A 788 17.52 -7.60 69.50
N ARG A 789 16.65 -6.61 69.25
CA ARG A 789 15.76 -6.59 68.07
C ARG A 789 16.50 -6.25 66.78
N TRP A 790 17.52 -5.40 66.84
CA TRP A 790 18.41 -5.12 65.72
C TRP A 790 19.27 -6.33 65.38
N GLU A 791 19.88 -6.97 66.37
CA GLU A 791 20.71 -8.17 66.19
C GLU A 791 19.89 -9.34 65.59
N ALA A 792 18.65 -9.54 66.06
CA ALA A 792 17.74 -10.53 65.48
C ALA A 792 17.43 -10.25 63.99
N ARG A 793 17.19 -8.97 63.63
CA ARG A 793 16.97 -8.57 62.23
C ARG A 793 18.23 -8.74 61.37
N VAL A 794 19.41 -8.40 61.90
CA VAL A 794 20.69 -8.61 61.19
C VAL A 794 20.90 -10.10 60.90
N LYS A 795 20.69 -10.98 61.89
CA LYS A 795 20.76 -12.44 61.70
C LYS A 795 19.74 -12.96 60.69
N GLU A 796 18.53 -12.41 60.67
CA GLU A 796 17.52 -12.73 59.65
C GLU A 796 17.95 -12.30 58.23
N TYR A 797 18.50 -11.10 58.08
CA TYR A 797 19.02 -10.62 56.79
C TYR A 797 20.23 -11.43 56.33
N GLU A 798 21.18 -11.77 57.21
CA GLU A 798 22.30 -12.65 56.89
C GLU A 798 21.83 -14.04 56.44
N ALA A 799 20.85 -14.63 57.14
CA ALA A 799 20.29 -15.92 56.75
C ALA A 799 19.62 -15.86 55.37
N ARG A 800 18.88 -14.79 55.07
CA ARG A 800 18.27 -14.57 53.74
C ARG A 800 19.34 -14.35 52.66
N MET A 801 20.41 -13.62 52.95
CA MET A 801 21.53 -13.42 52.02
C MET A 801 22.26 -14.74 51.72
N ARG A 802 22.62 -15.54 52.75
CA ARG A 802 23.22 -16.87 52.52
C ARG A 802 22.29 -17.78 51.70
N ALA A 803 20.99 -17.80 51.99
CA ALA A 803 20.02 -18.59 51.24
C ALA A 803 19.90 -18.14 49.76
N ALA A 804 19.99 -16.83 49.49
CA ALA A 804 20.00 -16.28 48.13
C ALA A 804 21.31 -16.61 47.40
N GLU A 805 22.47 -16.50 48.07
CA GLU A 805 23.78 -16.89 47.52
C GLU A 805 23.85 -18.37 47.19
N GLU A 806 23.34 -19.25 48.05
CA GLU A 806 23.25 -20.68 47.76
C GLU A 806 22.30 -20.98 46.60
N LYS A 807 21.15 -20.31 46.52
CA LYS A 807 20.24 -20.44 45.38
C LYS A 807 20.94 -20.04 44.07
N TYR A 808 21.64 -18.90 44.07
CA TYR A 808 22.42 -18.45 42.93
C TYR A 808 23.56 -19.42 42.56
N LYS A 809 24.27 -20.00 43.55
CA LYS A 809 25.28 -21.05 43.31
C LYS A 809 24.68 -22.29 42.66
N ARG A 810 23.53 -22.77 43.14
CA ARG A 810 22.80 -23.91 42.53
C ARG A 810 22.29 -23.59 41.13
N GLU A 811 21.72 -22.41 40.90
CA GLU A 811 21.25 -21.98 39.57
C GLU A 811 22.41 -21.82 38.58
N ARG A 812 23.55 -21.28 39.02
CA ARG A 812 24.79 -21.18 38.22
C ARG A 812 25.38 -22.54 37.90
N GLN A 813 25.31 -23.50 38.82
CA GLN A 813 25.77 -24.88 38.58
C GLN A 813 24.84 -25.64 37.61
N GLY A 814 23.51 -25.62 37.84
CA GLY A 814 22.54 -26.19 36.89
C GLY A 814 22.48 -25.45 35.55
N GLY A 815 23.01 -24.23 35.47
CA GLY A 815 23.32 -23.53 34.22
C GLY A 815 24.52 -24.16 33.49
N LYS A 816 25.63 -24.38 34.19
CA LYS A 816 26.81 -25.07 33.64
C LYS A 816 26.50 -26.49 33.16
N GLU A 817 25.73 -27.26 33.94
CA GLU A 817 25.35 -28.63 33.62
C GLU A 817 24.51 -28.66 32.32
N ARG A 818 23.51 -27.79 32.17
CA ARG A 818 22.76 -27.65 30.90
C ARG A 818 23.61 -27.20 29.71
N VAL A 819 24.61 -26.34 29.93
CA VAL A 819 25.55 -25.97 28.84
C VAL A 819 26.38 -27.19 28.41
N LEU A 820 26.90 -27.98 29.36
CA LEU A 820 27.65 -29.21 29.06
C LEU A 820 26.78 -30.27 28.36
N GLU A 821 25.51 -30.42 28.76
CA GLU A 821 24.54 -31.28 28.07
C GLU A 821 24.31 -30.82 26.62
N LEU A 822 24.08 -29.52 26.41
CA LEU A 822 23.90 -28.94 25.07
C LEU A 822 25.16 -29.08 24.20
N GLU A 823 26.36 -28.85 24.74
CA GLU A 823 27.62 -29.12 24.04
C GLU A 823 27.77 -30.60 23.65
N HIS A 824 27.36 -31.53 24.51
CA HIS A 824 27.38 -32.95 24.19
C HIS A 824 26.35 -33.30 23.10
N HIS A 825 25.16 -32.69 23.13
CA HIS A 825 24.16 -32.83 22.07
C HIS A 825 24.65 -32.26 20.73
N VAL A 826 25.28 -31.09 20.71
CA VAL A 826 25.90 -30.50 19.50
C VAL A 826 26.96 -31.44 18.94
N LYS A 827 27.92 -31.90 19.75
CA LYS A 827 28.95 -32.87 19.34
C LYS A 827 28.38 -34.20 18.82
N SER A 828 27.23 -34.62 19.34
CA SER A 828 26.51 -35.81 18.84
C SER A 828 25.87 -35.56 17.47
N LEU A 829 25.24 -34.39 17.27
CA LEU A 829 24.65 -33.99 15.99
C LEU A 829 25.71 -33.73 14.92
N GLU A 830 26.85 -33.13 15.26
CA GLU A 830 28.01 -32.97 14.37
C GLU A 830 28.50 -34.33 13.85
N ARG A 831 28.68 -35.32 14.73
CA ARG A 831 29.04 -36.70 14.33
C ARG A 831 27.98 -37.34 13.43
N GLN A 832 26.69 -37.14 13.71
CA GLN A 832 25.61 -37.66 12.86
C GLN A 832 25.62 -36.99 11.48
N MET A 833 25.87 -35.68 11.42
CA MET A 833 26.01 -34.93 10.16
C MET A 833 27.23 -35.40 9.36
N GLU A 834 28.38 -35.62 10.01
CA GLU A 834 29.58 -36.15 9.37
C GLU A 834 29.36 -37.56 8.79
N ILE A 835 28.67 -38.44 9.54
CA ILE A 835 28.27 -39.77 9.06
C ILE A 835 27.30 -39.65 7.87
N ALA A 836 26.36 -38.71 7.90
CA ALA A 836 25.44 -38.46 6.80
C ALA A 836 26.15 -37.92 5.55
N GLN A 837 27.10 -36.99 5.70
CA GLN A 837 27.94 -36.48 4.62
C GLN A 837 28.79 -37.58 3.99
N ARG A 838 29.45 -38.42 4.81
CA ARG A 838 30.20 -39.59 4.33
C ARG A 838 29.31 -40.57 3.57
N ARG A 839 28.06 -40.78 3.99
CA ARG A 839 27.06 -41.59 3.25
C ARG A 839 26.64 -40.93 1.94
N SER A 840 26.44 -39.61 1.91
CA SER A 840 26.16 -38.87 0.66
C SER A 840 27.30 -39.07 -0.33
N ILE A 841 28.54 -38.80 0.07
CA ILE A 841 29.73 -38.98 -0.77
C ILE A 841 29.84 -40.44 -1.26
N GLN A 842 29.51 -41.43 -0.44
CA GLN A 842 29.45 -42.83 -0.87
C GLN A 842 28.34 -43.10 -1.90
N LEU A 843 27.16 -42.51 -1.75
CA LEU A 843 26.07 -42.59 -2.73
C LEU A 843 26.40 -41.87 -4.03
N ASP A 844 27.04 -40.71 -3.96
CA ASP A 844 27.48 -39.93 -5.12
C ASP A 844 28.55 -40.71 -5.92
N ASN A 845 29.54 -41.29 -5.24
CA ASN A 845 30.53 -42.19 -5.88
C ASN A 845 29.87 -43.44 -6.51
N VAL A 846 28.81 -44.00 -5.91
CA VAL A 846 28.05 -45.12 -6.47
C VAL A 846 27.20 -44.68 -7.67
N ASN A 847 26.63 -43.47 -7.65
CA ASN A 847 25.93 -42.89 -8.77
C ASN A 847 26.89 -42.63 -9.94
N GLU A 848 28.06 -42.03 -9.71
CA GLU A 848 29.10 -41.86 -10.74
C GLU A 848 29.53 -43.21 -11.32
N ALA A 849 29.76 -44.23 -10.48
CA ALA A 849 30.10 -45.57 -10.94
C ALA A 849 28.99 -46.26 -11.76
N ASN A 850 27.71 -45.95 -11.48
CA ASN A 850 26.56 -46.46 -12.22
C ASN A 850 26.14 -45.59 -13.42
N THR A 851 26.68 -44.38 -13.59
CA THR A 851 26.43 -43.60 -14.81
C THR A 851 27.11 -44.28 -16.01
N PRO A 852 26.37 -44.73 -17.03
CA PRO A 852 26.97 -45.40 -18.17
C PRO A 852 27.80 -44.40 -18.97
N LYS A 853 29.11 -44.65 -19.09
CA LYS A 853 30.01 -43.88 -19.96
C LYS A 853 29.59 -44.04 -21.43
N MET A 854 28.72 -43.15 -21.89
CA MET A 854 28.32 -43.04 -23.29
C MET A 854 29.52 -42.61 -24.15
N SER A 855 30.29 -43.60 -24.60
CA SER A 855 31.28 -43.42 -25.65
C SER A 855 30.56 -43.18 -26.99
N ARG A 856 30.77 -42.00 -27.57
CA ARG A 856 30.31 -41.68 -28.93
C ARG A 856 31.21 -42.38 -29.95
N SER A 857 30.71 -43.42 -30.63
CA SER A 857 31.27 -43.91 -31.91
C SER A 857 30.22 -44.72 -32.70
N GLY A 858 30.02 -44.42 -33.98
CA GLY A 858 28.99 -45.04 -34.86
C GLY A 858 27.73 -44.17 -34.95
N THR A 859 27.49 -43.30 -35.94
CA THR A 859 27.36 -43.46 -37.41
C THR A 859 26.03 -44.09 -37.86
N ARG A 860 25.24 -43.29 -38.60
CA ARG A 860 23.87 -43.49 -39.14
C ARG A 860 22.71 -43.38 -38.15
#